data_AF-A0A949TLZ7-F1
#
_entry.id   AF-A0A949TLZ7-F1
#
_cell.length_a   1.000
_cell.length_b   1.000
_cell.length_c   1.000
_cell.angle_alpha   90.00
_cell.angle_beta   90.00
_cell.angle_gamma   90.00
#
_symmetry.space_group_name_H-M   'P 1'
#
loop_
_entity.id
_entity.type
_entity.pdbx_description
1 polymer ?
#
loop_
_entity_poly.entity_id
_entity_poly.type
_entity_poly.pdbx_seq_one_letter_code
_entity_poly.pdbx_strand_id
1 'polypeptide(L)'
;MENNQKQELISVSAVDNDSADNSMTMKANPKVSVDFAQNFGGKFNDEGFGVDVDKDGNIYVTGSFQDSATFGEIELESKGSSDAFVTKLDKTGKVLWAKRLGGTSFDEAYAIKVDKAGNAFVTGGFRNTVVFGTPEETDTPDIRQETDALNMAVAEKVSENPPLMLDANLEEIENPAASNFTFTSKGVSDGFLTKLDSTGKVQWTKQFSGEDSVSGEEITLDSNGNIYVTGNFKTEATFGEFKLNGNGSNDGFVTKLDESGKPIWASKFGGDSFDSANSIAVDEKGNTYITGVFESSAAFGNLTLNGGNSRDIFVAKLDDAGTFKWAKNFGGTAADKGNGITVDKLGNTYITGNFVGTATFGDTTLKSNGLSDGFITKLDAQGNVKWAKKFGGKSKEESFAVSIDESENIYLTGSFEDSISFGDTTLISPAIDNKDAFIAKLDKMGMVKWAKKLGSNSFDEGYDIVVKGDSEAYFSGSFLDNASIDNTNLNNAGKSDAFVVKLVEEIPEISLDVTPANISEDGDDKLTYTFTRTENTENPLTVNFMVGGDAVFNEDYTQTGADSFNATEGMITFNGGEETATITIDAKDDNVREKDETINLTLVAAKYSDEDKQKDDEVIDDKEILEKQPQETARQAEEEIEPEDVGKLMQSTVNDYKIATVSAVMATITNDDTTTDSGGNPGGGNSGGGNSGGGNPGSGNSGGGNSGGGNPGGVGKNPATKISKTDKTFALNGDVANVKFLLKKSSAGSVNEIALFKVDDEQGTINGISPDDDNYTEVASQNATTVFSVLKNPPKGLKTDLSRIIELDNGKFFRLLMVNNGTLDGLRKGSINLSQVRLSNSLTVSDIGDSNFDLGFSEDADNDEEITVQMQLDNQAVKPIGTNLQNQQQGEVLDLRSITSKQTVTFTVNREAEYNNFIGFYKVADENGGIDTDNDGIADVLTQADNYAITAINNRVAGIDLTVANEGTVEIQGEFEPGSIFAPFLIVNGTPDQLLDSDTFNDPDIFFPYIDANSDGVDHARMLGDNVFGFEDLPGGGDKDFNDITVSVEFG
;
A
#
# COMPACT_ATOMS: atom_id res chain seq x y z
N MET A 1 -16.03 35.78 5.20
CA MET A 1 -15.93 34.56 4.36
C MET A 1 -14.49 34.13 4.43
N GLU A 2 -14.11 33.63 5.60
CA GLU A 2 -12.92 32.82 5.84
C GLU A 2 -13.53 31.45 6.15
N ASN A 3 -13.12 30.39 5.44
CA ASN A 3 -13.49 29.05 5.87
C ASN A 3 -12.39 28.05 5.52
N ASN A 4 -11.56 27.80 6.53
CA ASN A 4 -11.22 26.49 7.08
C ASN A 4 -10.96 25.37 6.06
N GLN A 5 -9.71 25.27 5.60
CA GLN A 5 -9.16 23.98 5.16
C GLN A 5 -8.79 23.14 6.39
N LYS A 6 -9.46 21.99 6.55
CA LYS A 6 -9.08 20.93 7.48
C LYS A 6 -7.77 20.30 7.00
N GLN A 7 -6.85 20.11 7.93
CA GLN A 7 -5.57 19.43 7.71
C GLN A 7 -5.81 17.94 7.39
N GLU A 8 -5.13 17.42 6.38
CA GLU A 8 -5.05 16.00 6.06
C GLU A 8 -4.54 15.20 7.26
N LEU A 9 -5.22 14.08 7.54
CA LEU A 9 -4.78 13.07 8.51
C LEU A 9 -3.58 12.32 7.92
N ILE A 10 -2.44 12.37 8.62
CA ILE A 10 -1.18 11.76 8.19
C ILE A 10 -0.79 10.67 9.19
N SER A 11 -0.51 9.47 8.68
CA SER A 11 0.17 8.41 9.41
C SER A 11 1.67 8.68 9.45
N VAL A 12 2.21 8.90 10.65
CA VAL A 12 3.66 8.99 10.88
C VAL A 12 4.19 7.58 11.14
N SER A 13 5.14 7.10 10.33
CA SER A 13 5.99 5.95 10.68
C SER A 13 7.36 6.48 11.08
N ALA A 14 7.73 6.31 12.35
CA ALA A 14 9.09 6.57 12.81
C ALA A 14 9.94 5.37 12.41
N VAL A 15 11.04 5.61 11.70
CA VAL A 15 12.00 4.58 11.31
C VAL A 15 13.27 4.84 12.11
N ASP A 16 13.60 3.84 12.92
CA ASP A 16 14.83 3.71 13.70
C ASP A 16 14.98 4.64 14.91
N ASN A 17 15.32 4.02 16.04
CA ASN A 17 15.38 4.68 17.34
C ASN A 17 16.41 3.97 18.23
N ASP A 18 17.68 4.12 17.88
CA ASP A 18 18.78 3.70 18.73
C ASP A 18 19.10 4.82 19.74
N SER A 19 18.81 4.56 21.02
CA SER A 19 19.01 5.50 22.14
C SER A 19 20.48 5.91 22.41
N ALA A 20 21.41 5.43 21.58
CA ALA A 20 22.84 5.72 21.65
C ALA A 20 23.34 6.68 20.55
N ASP A 21 22.52 6.96 19.53
CA ASP A 21 22.91 7.84 18.43
C ASP A 21 22.25 9.22 18.56
N ASN A 22 22.99 10.27 18.25
CA ASN A 22 22.55 11.67 18.38
C ASN A 22 21.67 12.09 17.18
N SER A 23 20.89 11.14 16.67
CA SER A 23 20.22 11.15 15.36
C SER A 23 18.81 10.59 15.46
N MET A 24 17.87 11.13 14.69
CA MET A 24 16.52 10.55 14.51
C MET A 24 16.07 10.67 13.04
N THR A 25 15.21 9.78 12.56
CA THR A 25 14.64 9.83 11.20
C THR A 25 13.11 9.74 11.22
N MET A 26 12.45 10.47 10.32
CA MET A 26 10.99 10.50 10.17
C MET A 26 10.60 10.57 8.70
N LYS A 27 9.59 9.79 8.29
CA LYS A 27 8.95 9.92 6.98
C LYS A 27 7.94 11.08 6.98
N ALA A 28 8.10 12.01 6.05
CA ALA A 28 7.15 13.09 5.79
C ALA A 28 5.94 12.58 4.98
N ASN A 29 4.96 13.45 4.76
CA ASN A 29 3.77 13.11 3.99
C ASN A 29 4.16 12.68 2.57
N PRO A 30 3.57 11.60 2.05
CA PRO A 30 3.71 11.27 0.66
C PRO A 30 3.29 12.46 -0.22
N LYS A 31 4.16 12.92 -1.10
CA LYS A 31 3.84 13.89 -2.13
C LYS A 31 3.81 13.18 -3.46
N VAL A 32 2.72 13.37 -4.17
CA VAL A 32 2.61 12.90 -5.54
C VAL A 32 3.06 14.01 -6.47
N SER A 33 4.19 13.79 -7.13
CA SER A 33 4.77 14.67 -8.13
C SER A 33 4.54 14.11 -9.54
N VAL A 34 4.49 15.01 -10.52
CA VAL A 34 4.61 14.64 -11.93
C VAL A 34 6.11 14.50 -12.21
N ASP A 35 6.58 13.27 -12.47
CA ASP A 35 7.98 13.01 -12.83
C ASP A 35 8.22 13.50 -14.28
N PHE A 36 7.31 13.13 -15.19
CA PHE A 36 7.24 13.74 -16.51
C PHE A 36 5.83 13.66 -17.11
N ALA A 37 5.57 14.54 -18.07
CA ALA A 37 4.43 14.49 -18.97
C ALA A 37 4.91 14.72 -20.40
N GLN A 38 4.52 13.85 -21.34
CA GLN A 38 4.94 13.90 -22.73
C GLN A 38 3.74 13.76 -23.66
N ASN A 39 3.63 14.63 -24.66
CA ASN A 39 2.66 14.48 -25.74
C ASN A 39 3.27 13.97 -27.05
N PHE A 40 2.43 13.35 -27.87
CA PHE A 40 2.73 12.89 -29.21
C PHE A 40 1.60 13.31 -30.14
N GLY A 41 1.91 13.98 -31.24
CA GLY A 41 0.87 14.42 -32.15
C GLY A 41 1.36 15.32 -33.27
N GLY A 42 0.41 15.73 -34.10
CA GLY A 42 0.59 16.66 -35.20
C GLY A 42 -0.69 17.44 -35.46
N LYS A 43 -1.00 17.73 -36.72
CA LYS A 43 -2.08 18.70 -37.05
C LYS A 43 -3.50 18.19 -36.82
N PHE A 44 -3.68 16.88 -36.70
CA PHE A 44 -4.98 16.24 -36.71
C PHE A 44 -5.23 15.52 -35.39
N ASN A 45 -6.01 14.44 -35.40
CA ASN A 45 -6.35 13.72 -34.18
C ASN A 45 -5.33 12.62 -33.95
N ASP A 46 -4.72 12.64 -32.78
CA ASP A 46 -3.79 11.65 -32.29
C ASP A 46 -4.24 11.25 -30.86
N GLU A 47 -4.31 9.95 -30.60
CA GLU A 47 -4.94 9.40 -29.38
C GLU A 47 -4.08 8.28 -28.79
N GLY A 48 -3.80 8.33 -27.48
CA GLY A 48 -2.97 7.36 -26.75
C GLY A 48 -3.80 6.38 -25.93
N PHE A 49 -4.29 5.32 -26.56
CA PHE A 49 -5.27 4.41 -25.97
C PHE A 49 -4.73 3.47 -24.90
N GLY A 50 -3.47 3.01 -25.00
CA GLY A 50 -2.93 2.00 -24.09
C GLY A 50 -1.50 2.30 -23.65
N VAL A 51 -1.18 1.93 -22.40
CA VAL A 51 0.14 2.10 -21.79
C VAL A 51 0.56 0.85 -21.01
N ASP A 52 1.84 0.48 -21.10
CA ASP A 52 2.43 -0.54 -20.23
C ASP A 52 3.92 -0.24 -19.96
N VAL A 53 4.48 -0.87 -18.94
CA VAL A 53 5.86 -0.63 -18.49
C VAL A 53 6.66 -1.92 -18.34
N ASP A 54 7.92 -1.91 -18.77
CA ASP A 54 8.81 -3.04 -18.58
C ASP A 54 9.48 -3.05 -17.19
N LYS A 55 10.14 -4.17 -16.87
CA LYS A 55 10.88 -4.34 -15.61
C LYS A 55 11.93 -3.25 -15.36
N ASP A 56 12.49 -2.67 -16.42
CA ASP A 56 13.54 -1.64 -16.33
C ASP A 56 12.94 -0.22 -16.23
N GLY A 57 11.61 -0.10 -16.31
CA GLY A 57 10.87 1.17 -16.19
C GLY A 57 10.73 1.89 -17.52
N ASN A 58 11.00 1.24 -18.65
CA ASN A 58 10.70 1.83 -19.93
C ASN A 58 9.20 1.77 -20.19
N ILE A 59 8.65 2.85 -20.73
CA ILE A 59 7.23 3.02 -20.99
C ILE A 59 6.93 2.69 -22.44
N TYR A 60 5.81 2.03 -22.69
CA TYR A 60 5.31 1.73 -24.02
C TYR A 60 3.91 2.30 -24.18
N VAL A 61 3.67 3.04 -25.26
CA VAL A 61 2.37 3.66 -25.55
C VAL A 61 1.92 3.24 -26.94
N THR A 62 0.64 2.93 -27.07
CA THR A 62 0.01 2.62 -28.35
C THR A 62 -1.25 3.46 -28.55
N GLY A 63 -1.68 3.59 -29.80
CA GLY A 63 -2.78 4.47 -30.13
C GLY A 63 -2.98 4.63 -31.63
N SER A 64 -3.59 5.73 -32.03
CA SER A 64 -3.77 6.11 -33.44
C SER A 64 -3.33 7.55 -33.73
N PHE A 65 -2.98 7.83 -34.98
CA PHE A 65 -2.54 9.16 -35.42
C PHE A 65 -2.95 9.45 -36.87
N GLN A 66 -3.11 10.73 -37.22
CA GLN A 66 -3.58 11.17 -38.53
C GLN A 66 -2.58 12.09 -39.24
N ASP A 67 -2.44 11.93 -40.57
CA ASP A 67 -1.51 12.69 -41.42
C ASP A 67 -0.04 12.50 -41.01
N SER A 68 0.45 13.27 -40.04
CA SER A 68 1.81 13.16 -39.49
C SER A 68 1.76 13.46 -38.00
N ALA A 69 2.56 12.73 -37.21
CA ALA A 69 2.68 12.95 -35.77
C ALA A 69 4.14 12.86 -35.32
N THR A 70 4.51 13.70 -34.35
CA THR A 70 5.85 13.77 -33.78
C THR A 70 5.92 13.04 -32.44
N PHE A 71 6.94 12.20 -32.28
CA PHE A 71 7.26 11.40 -31.11
C PHE A 71 8.68 11.73 -30.65
N GLY A 72 8.82 12.76 -29.81
CA GLY A 72 10.13 13.30 -29.45
C GLY A 72 10.86 13.85 -30.68
N GLU A 73 11.94 13.19 -31.10
CA GLU A 73 12.71 13.56 -32.31
C GLU A 73 12.28 12.78 -33.58
N ILE A 74 11.32 11.85 -33.46
CA ILE A 74 10.88 10.97 -34.55
C ILE A 74 9.57 11.47 -35.13
N GLU A 75 9.48 11.61 -36.44
CA GLU A 75 8.23 11.94 -37.14
C GLU A 75 7.70 10.69 -37.85
N LEU A 76 6.42 10.37 -37.66
CA LEU A 76 5.73 9.31 -38.39
C LEU A 76 4.69 9.91 -39.32
N GLU A 77 4.63 9.40 -40.55
CA GLU A 77 3.57 9.72 -41.53
C GLU A 77 2.54 8.60 -41.59
N SER A 78 1.25 8.94 -41.55
CA SER A 78 0.16 8.04 -41.85
C SER A 78 0.09 7.78 -43.36
N LYS A 79 -0.15 6.53 -43.75
CA LYS A 79 -0.44 6.08 -45.13
C LYS A 79 -1.94 6.01 -45.42
N GLY A 80 -2.77 6.22 -44.41
CA GLY A 80 -4.22 6.09 -44.47
C GLY A 80 -4.97 7.34 -43.99
N SER A 81 -6.23 7.16 -43.59
CA SER A 81 -7.01 8.17 -42.89
C SER A 81 -6.70 8.24 -41.39
N SER A 82 -6.18 7.16 -40.82
CA SER A 82 -5.64 7.03 -39.47
C SER A 82 -4.79 5.76 -39.44
N ASP A 83 -3.62 5.79 -38.82
CA ASP A 83 -2.82 4.58 -38.60
C ASP A 83 -2.51 4.39 -37.13
N ALA A 84 -2.32 3.14 -36.73
CA ALA A 84 -1.88 2.84 -35.39
C ALA A 84 -0.39 3.19 -35.20
N PHE A 85 -0.02 3.52 -33.97
CA PHE A 85 1.38 3.66 -33.57
C PHE A 85 1.71 2.79 -32.35
N VAL A 86 2.99 2.49 -32.19
CA VAL A 86 3.57 2.04 -30.93
C VAL A 86 4.89 2.79 -30.71
N THR A 87 5.08 3.31 -29.50
CA THR A 87 6.30 4.05 -29.12
C THR A 87 6.84 3.53 -27.80
N LYS A 88 8.16 3.52 -27.65
CA LYS A 88 8.86 3.19 -26.42
C LYS A 88 9.63 4.42 -25.93
N LEU A 89 9.50 4.70 -24.64
CA LEU A 89 10.21 5.73 -23.92
C LEU A 89 11.09 5.08 -22.85
N ASP A 90 12.22 5.69 -22.53
CA ASP A 90 12.94 5.31 -21.31
C ASP A 90 12.24 5.83 -20.06
N LYS A 91 12.71 5.42 -18.88
CA LYS A 91 12.16 5.81 -17.58
C LYS A 91 12.12 7.33 -17.30
N THR A 92 12.80 8.14 -18.12
CA THR A 92 12.83 9.60 -18.01
C THR A 92 11.85 10.30 -18.96
N GLY A 93 11.08 9.53 -19.73
CA GLY A 93 10.16 10.06 -20.73
C GLY A 93 10.83 10.39 -22.07
N LYS A 94 12.08 9.99 -22.30
CA LYS A 94 12.72 10.18 -23.60
C LYS A 94 12.29 9.09 -24.57
N VAL A 95 11.74 9.48 -25.72
CA VAL A 95 11.39 8.54 -26.81
C VAL A 95 12.65 7.84 -27.34
N LEU A 96 12.66 6.50 -27.28
CA LEU A 96 13.71 5.64 -27.80
C LEU A 96 13.44 5.22 -29.24
N TRP A 97 12.19 4.88 -29.54
CA TRP A 97 11.73 4.57 -30.89
C TRP A 97 10.21 4.74 -30.99
N ALA A 98 9.71 5.05 -32.18
CA ALA A 98 8.29 5.04 -32.53
C ALA A 98 8.10 4.30 -33.86
N LYS A 99 7.02 3.52 -34.00
CA LYS A 99 6.70 2.69 -35.18
C LYS A 99 5.25 2.89 -35.59
N ARG A 100 5.01 3.01 -36.89
CA ARG A 100 3.65 2.94 -37.47
C ARG A 100 3.24 1.48 -37.66
N LEU A 101 2.05 1.14 -37.19
CA LEU A 101 1.36 -0.12 -37.43
C LEU A 101 0.09 0.19 -38.25
N GLY A 102 0.19 0.22 -39.57
CA GLY A 102 -0.91 0.74 -40.38
C GLY A 102 -0.73 0.64 -41.90
N GLY A 103 -1.86 0.71 -42.59
CA GLY A 103 -2.03 0.46 -44.02
C GLY A 103 -2.50 1.71 -44.77
N THR A 104 -3.27 1.52 -45.84
CA THR A 104 -3.77 2.64 -46.65
C THR A 104 -5.17 3.10 -46.23
N SER A 105 -5.64 2.72 -45.03
CA SER A 105 -7.01 2.95 -44.62
C SER A 105 -7.09 3.42 -43.16
N PHE A 106 -7.89 2.79 -42.33
CA PHE A 106 -8.14 3.22 -40.96
C PHE A 106 -7.73 2.08 -40.06
N ASP A 107 -6.70 2.31 -39.27
CA ASP A 107 -6.03 1.31 -38.46
C ASP A 107 -5.77 1.91 -37.08
N GLU A 108 -6.09 1.17 -36.01
CA GLU A 108 -6.00 1.63 -34.62
C GLU A 108 -5.48 0.50 -33.73
N ALA A 109 -4.76 0.88 -32.67
CA ALA A 109 -4.22 -0.01 -31.67
C ALA A 109 -4.80 0.40 -30.32
N TYR A 110 -5.61 -0.46 -29.71
CA TYR A 110 -6.39 -0.12 -28.53
C TYR A 110 -5.66 -0.45 -27.23
N ALA A 111 -4.85 -1.52 -27.22
CA ALA A 111 -4.17 -1.96 -26.01
C ALA A 111 -2.78 -2.57 -26.27
N ILE A 112 -1.94 -2.48 -25.25
CA ILE A 112 -0.55 -2.94 -25.26
C ILE A 112 -0.21 -3.66 -23.94
N LYS A 113 0.57 -4.73 -24.02
CA LYS A 113 1.26 -5.32 -22.87
C LYS A 113 2.70 -5.68 -23.17
N VAL A 114 3.56 -5.70 -22.16
CA VAL A 114 4.99 -5.94 -22.27
C VAL A 114 5.39 -7.12 -21.39
N ASP A 115 6.14 -8.07 -21.98
CA ASP A 115 6.65 -9.21 -21.20
C ASP A 115 7.92 -8.86 -20.40
N LYS A 116 8.37 -9.80 -19.56
CA LYS A 116 9.59 -9.67 -18.74
C LYS A 116 10.87 -9.44 -19.56
N ALA A 117 10.87 -9.76 -20.86
CA ALA A 117 11.99 -9.54 -21.77
C ALA A 117 11.91 -8.16 -22.49
N GLY A 118 10.85 -7.39 -22.25
CA GLY A 118 10.62 -6.09 -22.88
C GLY A 118 10.03 -6.20 -24.28
N ASN A 119 9.43 -7.33 -24.66
CA ASN A 119 8.70 -7.46 -25.93
C ASN A 119 7.28 -6.90 -25.76
N ALA A 120 6.86 -6.05 -26.68
CA ALA A 120 5.52 -5.47 -26.69
C ALA A 120 4.54 -6.32 -27.51
N PHE A 121 3.33 -6.49 -27.00
CA PHE A 121 2.20 -7.15 -27.64
C PHE A 121 1.09 -6.13 -27.82
N VAL A 122 0.72 -5.85 -29.06
CA VAL A 122 -0.23 -4.80 -29.42
C VAL A 122 -1.44 -5.42 -30.12
N THR A 123 -2.64 -5.07 -29.68
CA THR A 123 -3.91 -5.47 -30.30
C THR A 123 -4.71 -4.27 -30.81
N GLY A 124 -5.53 -4.49 -31.83
CA GLY A 124 -6.38 -3.45 -32.40
C GLY A 124 -7.18 -3.91 -33.58
N GLY A 125 -7.55 -2.97 -34.45
CA GLY A 125 -8.34 -3.19 -35.67
C GLY A 125 -7.73 -2.51 -36.89
N PHE A 126 -7.90 -3.11 -38.06
CA PHE A 126 -7.42 -2.56 -39.32
C PHE A 126 -8.46 -2.72 -40.44
N ARG A 127 -8.40 -1.84 -41.44
CA ARG A 127 -9.26 -1.90 -42.63
C ARG A 127 -8.44 -2.04 -43.90
N ASN A 128 -8.97 -2.79 -44.87
CA ASN A 128 -8.30 -3.03 -46.14
C ASN A 128 -6.94 -3.71 -45.92
N THR A 129 -5.86 -3.25 -46.58
CA THR A 129 -4.57 -3.95 -46.56
C THR A 129 -3.57 -3.20 -45.70
N VAL A 130 -2.96 -3.93 -44.75
CA VAL A 130 -1.95 -3.46 -43.81
C VAL A 130 -0.65 -4.25 -43.97
N VAL A 131 0.48 -3.60 -43.72
CA VAL A 131 1.81 -4.23 -43.70
C VAL A 131 2.48 -3.94 -42.36
N PHE A 132 2.67 -4.98 -41.56
CA PHE A 132 3.41 -4.91 -40.31
C PHE A 132 4.88 -5.27 -40.54
N GLY A 133 5.78 -4.43 -40.06
CA GLY A 133 7.20 -4.50 -40.37
C GLY A 133 7.48 -4.04 -41.81
N THR A 134 8.42 -3.10 -42.00
CA THR A 134 8.88 -2.71 -43.34
C THR A 134 10.40 -2.55 -43.42
N PRO A 135 11.00 -2.66 -44.64
CA PRO A 135 12.46 -2.72 -44.84
C PRO A 135 13.17 -1.35 -44.94
N GLU A 136 12.48 -0.22 -44.74
CA GLU A 136 13.01 1.14 -45.02
C GLU A 136 12.66 2.14 -43.91
N GLU A 137 12.93 1.82 -42.65
CA GLU A 137 13.03 2.88 -41.62
C GLU A 137 14.48 3.36 -41.56
N THR A 138 14.84 4.29 -42.44
CA THR A 138 15.98 5.19 -42.22
C THR A 138 15.55 6.48 -41.52
N ASP A 139 14.53 6.41 -40.67
CA ASP A 139 14.11 7.53 -39.82
C ASP A 139 14.78 7.45 -38.44
N THR A 140 16.10 7.24 -38.46
CA THR A 140 16.97 7.58 -37.33
C THR A 140 17.71 8.87 -37.69
N PRO A 141 17.96 9.78 -36.73
CA PRO A 141 18.89 10.89 -36.93
C PRO A 141 20.21 10.36 -37.49
N ASP A 142 20.80 11.05 -38.47
CA ASP A 142 22.00 10.61 -39.17
C ASP A 142 23.20 10.39 -38.21
N ILE A 143 23.37 9.18 -37.67
CA ILE A 143 24.51 8.80 -36.82
C ILE A 143 25.73 8.35 -37.67
N ARG A 144 25.82 8.72 -38.96
CA ARG A 144 27.01 8.46 -39.79
C ARG A 144 28.26 9.24 -39.37
N GLN A 145 28.25 9.94 -38.23
CA GLN A 145 29.46 10.56 -37.68
C GLN A 145 30.27 9.64 -36.75
N GLU A 146 29.71 8.54 -36.22
CA GLU A 146 30.49 7.65 -35.33
C GLU A 146 31.07 6.42 -36.04
N THR A 147 30.48 5.96 -37.14
CA THR A 147 31.00 4.79 -37.88
C THR A 147 32.19 5.15 -38.78
N ASP A 148 32.30 6.41 -39.23
CA ASP A 148 33.45 6.89 -40.02
C ASP A 148 34.69 7.13 -39.15
N ALA A 149 34.53 7.37 -37.85
CA ALA A 149 35.64 7.46 -36.89
C ALA A 149 36.26 6.08 -36.59
N LEU A 150 35.46 5.01 -36.59
CA LEU A 150 35.95 3.64 -36.38
C LEU A 150 36.57 3.06 -37.66
N ASN A 151 36.01 3.37 -38.84
CA ASN A 151 36.51 2.89 -40.12
C ASN A 151 37.79 3.60 -40.58
N MET A 152 38.04 4.85 -40.14
CA MET A 152 39.34 5.51 -40.33
C MET A 152 40.46 4.98 -39.41
N ALA A 153 40.13 4.34 -38.28
CA ALA A 153 41.12 3.76 -37.37
C ALA A 153 41.58 2.34 -37.79
N VAL A 154 40.80 1.64 -38.60
CA VAL A 154 41.12 0.27 -39.09
C VAL A 154 41.84 0.28 -40.44
N ALA A 155 41.71 1.35 -41.23
CA ALA A 155 42.32 1.47 -42.56
C ALA A 155 43.82 1.85 -42.55
N GLU A 156 44.43 2.16 -41.41
CA GLU A 156 45.85 2.62 -41.34
C GLU A 156 46.89 1.53 -41.01
N LYS A 157 46.52 0.23 -41.01
CA LYS A 157 47.46 -0.84 -40.62
C LYS A 157 47.64 -2.04 -41.54
N VAL A 158 47.16 -2.03 -42.79
CA VAL A 158 47.51 -3.09 -43.75
C VAL A 158 47.85 -2.50 -45.12
N SER A 159 49.07 -1.99 -45.24
CA SER A 159 49.75 -1.89 -46.54
C SER A 159 50.92 -2.85 -46.50
N GLU A 160 50.85 -3.95 -47.26
CA GLU A 160 51.94 -4.47 -48.10
C GLU A 160 51.51 -5.76 -48.85
N ASN A 161 51.60 -5.68 -50.19
CA ASN A 161 51.49 -6.71 -51.25
C ASN A 161 50.13 -7.06 -51.93
N PRO A 162 49.95 -6.69 -53.21
CA PRO A 162 49.02 -7.31 -54.19
C PRO A 162 49.78 -8.23 -55.18
N PRO A 163 49.15 -8.87 -56.20
CA PRO A 163 47.91 -9.66 -56.21
C PRO A 163 48.11 -11.06 -56.86
N LEU A 164 47.25 -12.03 -56.58
CA LEU A 164 46.98 -13.14 -57.51
C LEU A 164 45.47 -13.30 -57.69
N MET A 165 45.02 -12.95 -58.89
CA MET A 165 43.67 -13.19 -59.40
C MET A 165 43.43 -14.68 -59.60
N LEU A 166 42.30 -15.21 -59.11
CA LEU A 166 41.52 -16.19 -59.88
C LEU A 166 40.02 -16.07 -59.59
N ASP A 167 39.31 -16.11 -60.70
CA ASP A 167 37.91 -15.87 -61.04
C ASP A 167 36.85 -16.75 -60.31
N ALA A 168 35.64 -16.17 -60.28
CA ALA A 168 34.31 -16.79 -60.23
C ALA A 168 33.88 -17.64 -59.03
N ASN A 169 33.21 -16.99 -58.07
CA ASN A 169 31.85 -17.31 -57.63
C ASN A 169 31.33 -16.18 -56.72
N LEU A 170 30.58 -15.24 -57.30
CA LEU A 170 29.68 -14.38 -56.55
C LEU A 170 28.45 -15.22 -56.20
N GLU A 171 28.50 -15.90 -55.06
CA GLU A 171 27.26 -16.20 -54.36
C GLU A 171 26.75 -14.88 -53.80
N GLU A 172 25.58 -14.51 -54.31
CA GLU A 172 24.69 -13.49 -53.79
C GLU A 172 24.62 -13.66 -52.28
N ILE A 173 25.20 -12.71 -51.53
CA ILE A 173 25.00 -12.63 -50.08
C ILE A 173 23.51 -12.31 -49.93
N GLU A 174 22.70 -13.33 -49.61
CA GLU A 174 21.32 -13.12 -49.20
C GLU A 174 21.33 -12.15 -48.01
N ASN A 175 20.85 -10.95 -48.29
CA ASN A 175 20.44 -9.96 -47.31
C ASN A 175 19.43 -10.65 -46.37
N PRO A 176 19.64 -10.70 -45.04
CA PRO A 176 18.67 -11.31 -44.14
C PRO A 176 17.39 -10.47 -44.21
N ALA A 177 16.40 -10.98 -44.95
CA ALA A 177 15.18 -10.27 -45.27
C ALA A 177 14.46 -9.81 -43.99
N ALA A 178 14.15 -8.51 -43.91
CA ALA A 178 13.11 -8.02 -43.01
C ALA A 178 11.83 -8.79 -43.30
N SER A 179 11.30 -9.49 -42.30
CA SER A 179 10.05 -10.23 -42.39
C SER A 179 8.88 -9.24 -42.30
N ASN A 180 8.32 -8.87 -43.45
CA ASN A 180 7.09 -8.08 -43.53
C ASN A 180 5.88 -9.02 -43.46
N PHE A 181 4.85 -8.65 -42.70
CA PHE A 181 3.60 -9.39 -42.56
C PHE A 181 2.46 -8.59 -43.19
N THR A 182 1.92 -9.07 -44.31
CA THR A 182 0.84 -8.39 -45.04
C THR A 182 -0.49 -9.11 -44.83
N PHE A 183 -1.52 -8.36 -44.45
CA PHE A 183 -2.88 -8.86 -44.27
C PHE A 183 -3.87 -7.97 -45.00
N THR A 184 -4.97 -8.55 -45.46
CA THR A 184 -6.12 -7.84 -46.02
C THR A 184 -7.35 -8.21 -45.21
N SER A 185 -8.11 -7.20 -44.76
CA SER A 185 -9.34 -7.41 -44.01
C SER A 185 -10.32 -8.21 -44.86
N LYS A 186 -10.89 -9.28 -44.30
CA LYS A 186 -11.84 -10.14 -44.98
C LYS A 186 -13.22 -9.47 -45.08
N GLY A 187 -13.63 -8.80 -44.01
CA GLY A 187 -14.85 -8.00 -43.92
C GLY A 187 -14.57 -6.49 -43.93
N VAL A 188 -15.39 -5.74 -43.17
CA VAL A 188 -15.24 -4.29 -43.00
C VAL A 188 -13.94 -3.92 -42.28
N SER A 189 -13.62 -4.65 -41.22
CA SER A 189 -12.39 -4.53 -40.44
C SER A 189 -12.05 -5.87 -39.82
N ASP A 190 -10.75 -6.17 -39.69
CA ASP A 190 -10.29 -7.34 -38.94
C ASP A 190 -9.43 -6.90 -37.75
N GLY A 191 -9.39 -7.72 -36.72
CA GLY A 191 -8.50 -7.49 -35.58
C GLY A 191 -7.08 -7.92 -35.89
N PHE A 192 -6.10 -7.39 -35.17
CA PHE A 192 -4.73 -7.89 -35.21
C PHE A 192 -4.14 -8.08 -33.81
N LEU A 193 -3.11 -8.93 -33.73
CA LEU A 193 -2.21 -9.05 -32.59
C LEU A 193 -0.77 -9.10 -33.10
N THR A 194 0.09 -8.19 -32.66
CA THR A 194 1.48 -8.06 -33.11
C THR A 194 2.44 -8.12 -31.94
N LYS A 195 3.49 -8.95 -32.03
CA LYS A 195 4.63 -8.96 -31.11
C LYS A 195 5.79 -8.16 -31.70
N LEU A 196 6.31 -7.19 -30.96
CA LEU A 196 7.54 -6.46 -31.25
C LEU A 196 8.58 -6.81 -30.20
N ASP A 197 9.84 -6.94 -30.60
CA ASP A 197 10.93 -7.05 -29.62
C ASP A 197 11.22 -5.69 -28.96
N SER A 198 12.12 -5.68 -27.97
CA SER A 198 12.50 -4.46 -27.23
C SER A 198 13.10 -3.35 -28.10
N THR A 199 13.50 -3.65 -29.35
CA THR A 199 14.00 -2.68 -30.34
C THR A 199 12.91 -2.13 -31.25
N GLY A 200 11.66 -2.58 -31.09
CA GLY A 200 10.54 -2.20 -31.94
C GLY A 200 10.49 -2.98 -33.25
N LYS A 201 11.24 -4.08 -33.38
CA LYS A 201 11.16 -4.94 -34.57
C LYS A 201 10.02 -5.94 -34.43
N VAL A 202 9.11 -5.93 -35.40
CA VAL A 202 8.00 -6.89 -35.48
C VAL A 202 8.54 -8.33 -35.63
N GLN A 203 8.21 -9.19 -34.66
CA GLN A 203 8.58 -10.60 -34.66
C GLN A 203 7.54 -11.45 -35.39
N TRP A 204 6.26 -11.17 -35.14
CA TRP A 204 5.14 -11.81 -35.82
C TRP A 204 3.86 -10.97 -35.65
N THR A 205 2.91 -11.19 -36.56
CA THR A 205 1.55 -10.65 -36.47
C THR A 205 0.53 -11.73 -36.77
N LYS A 206 -0.60 -11.71 -36.07
CA LYS A 206 -1.77 -12.56 -36.28
C LYS A 206 -2.98 -11.69 -36.64
N GLN A 207 -3.81 -12.19 -37.56
CA GLN A 207 -5.07 -11.57 -37.95
C GLN A 207 -6.23 -12.30 -37.26
N PHE A 208 -7.15 -11.54 -36.69
CA PHE A 208 -8.45 -12.01 -36.18
C PHE A 208 -9.51 -11.64 -37.22
N SER A 209 -9.83 -12.57 -38.12
CA SER A 209 -10.61 -12.25 -39.32
C SER A 209 -12.10 -12.58 -39.19
N GLY A 210 -12.96 -11.77 -39.83
CA GLY A 210 -14.40 -12.01 -39.93
C GLY A 210 -14.98 -11.66 -41.30
N GLU A 211 -16.23 -12.07 -41.57
CA GLU A 211 -16.98 -11.63 -42.77
C GLU A 211 -17.53 -10.19 -42.63
N ASP A 212 -17.45 -9.64 -41.42
CA ASP A 212 -17.80 -8.26 -41.04
C ASP A 212 -16.71 -7.74 -40.07
N SER A 213 -16.99 -6.75 -39.23
CA SER A 213 -16.03 -6.22 -38.27
C SER A 213 -15.63 -7.22 -37.18
N VAL A 214 -14.31 -7.32 -36.95
CA VAL A 214 -13.65 -7.87 -35.76
C VAL A 214 -12.64 -6.84 -35.24
N SER A 215 -12.53 -6.70 -33.92
CA SER A 215 -11.53 -5.86 -33.23
C SER A 215 -11.06 -6.55 -31.95
N GLY A 216 -9.77 -6.44 -31.63
CA GLY A 216 -9.26 -6.82 -30.30
C GLY A 216 -9.11 -5.57 -29.45
N GLU A 217 -9.84 -5.50 -28.34
CA GLU A 217 -10.04 -4.28 -27.54
C GLU A 217 -9.03 -4.17 -26.39
N GLU A 218 -8.77 -5.27 -25.68
CA GLU A 218 -7.86 -5.29 -24.52
C GLU A 218 -7.02 -6.57 -24.50
N ILE A 219 -5.81 -6.49 -23.94
CA ILE A 219 -4.83 -7.56 -23.90
C ILE A 219 -4.20 -7.71 -22.51
N THR A 220 -4.00 -8.95 -22.07
CA THR A 220 -3.24 -9.26 -20.84
C THR A 220 -2.33 -10.47 -21.04
N LEU A 221 -1.30 -10.60 -20.20
CA LEU A 221 -0.34 -11.70 -20.23
C LEU A 221 -0.38 -12.45 -18.88
N ASP A 222 -0.24 -13.77 -18.91
CA ASP A 222 0.06 -14.51 -17.68
C ASP A 222 1.56 -14.59 -17.39
N SER A 223 1.92 -15.11 -16.22
CA SER A 223 3.32 -15.25 -15.78
C SER A 223 4.15 -16.20 -16.66
N ASN A 224 3.50 -17.05 -17.47
CA ASN A 224 4.12 -17.96 -18.44
C ASN A 224 4.28 -17.32 -19.83
N GLY A 225 3.83 -16.08 -20.03
CA GLY A 225 3.86 -15.38 -21.31
C GLY A 225 2.76 -15.82 -22.28
N ASN A 226 1.71 -16.51 -21.81
CA ASN A 226 0.52 -16.72 -22.64
C ASN A 226 -0.25 -15.40 -22.77
N ILE A 227 -0.88 -15.23 -23.92
CA ILE A 227 -1.51 -13.99 -24.35
C ILE A 227 -3.01 -14.17 -24.31
N TYR A 228 -3.71 -13.24 -23.67
CA TYR A 228 -5.16 -13.23 -23.59
C TYR A 228 -5.68 -11.95 -24.23
N VAL A 229 -6.60 -12.10 -25.19
CA VAL A 229 -7.23 -10.96 -25.87
C VAL A 229 -8.73 -11.07 -25.72
N THR A 230 -9.37 -9.97 -25.36
CA THR A 230 -10.82 -9.82 -25.45
C THR A 230 -11.16 -8.83 -26.56
N GLY A 231 -12.34 -8.96 -27.16
CA GLY A 231 -12.79 -7.96 -28.10
C GLY A 231 -14.14 -8.28 -28.72
N ASN A 232 -14.41 -7.66 -29.86
CA ASN A 232 -15.73 -7.56 -30.43
C ASN A 232 -15.79 -8.11 -31.85
N PHE A 233 -16.93 -8.68 -32.23
CA PHE A 233 -17.20 -9.14 -33.58
C PHE A 233 -18.70 -9.16 -33.89
N LYS A 234 -19.10 -9.05 -35.16
CA LYS A 234 -20.53 -9.09 -35.54
C LYS A 234 -21.02 -10.47 -36.01
N THR A 235 -20.56 -10.88 -37.19
CA THR A 235 -21.08 -12.10 -37.83
C THR A 235 -20.25 -13.33 -37.50
N GLU A 236 -18.93 -13.19 -37.55
CA GLU A 236 -17.98 -14.29 -37.44
C GLU A 236 -16.63 -13.73 -37.00
N ALA A 237 -15.92 -14.46 -36.14
CA ALA A 237 -14.52 -14.22 -35.82
C ALA A 237 -13.73 -15.52 -35.90
N THR A 238 -12.56 -15.48 -36.54
CA THR A 238 -11.67 -16.63 -36.73
C THR A 238 -10.30 -16.37 -36.13
N PHE A 239 -9.84 -17.29 -35.28
CA PHE A 239 -8.56 -17.28 -34.59
C PHE A 239 -7.81 -18.58 -34.90
N GLY A 240 -7.06 -18.58 -36.02
CA GLY A 240 -6.44 -19.82 -36.51
C GLY A 240 -7.48 -20.88 -36.85
N GLU A 241 -7.52 -21.98 -36.09
CA GLU A 241 -8.50 -23.07 -36.27
C GLU A 241 -9.83 -22.83 -35.55
N PHE A 242 -9.89 -21.87 -34.61
CA PHE A 242 -11.11 -21.56 -33.87
C PHE A 242 -12.00 -20.60 -34.66
N LYS A 243 -13.27 -20.96 -34.80
CA LYS A 243 -14.26 -20.17 -35.51
C LYS A 243 -15.48 -19.92 -34.63
N LEU A 244 -15.74 -18.65 -34.34
CA LEU A 244 -16.88 -18.18 -33.55
C LEU A 244 -17.92 -17.58 -34.51
N ASN A 245 -19.20 -17.87 -34.26
CA ASN A 245 -20.31 -17.31 -35.03
C ASN A 245 -21.14 -16.41 -34.11
N GLY A 246 -21.50 -15.22 -34.60
CA GLY A 246 -22.34 -14.29 -33.88
C GLY A 246 -23.80 -14.72 -33.89
N ASN A 247 -24.56 -14.24 -32.92
CA ASN A 247 -25.99 -14.52 -32.78
C ASN A 247 -26.88 -13.32 -33.17
N GLY A 248 -26.32 -12.12 -33.35
CA GLY A 248 -27.11 -10.93 -33.69
C GLY A 248 -26.28 -9.72 -34.11
N SER A 249 -26.29 -8.68 -33.27
CA SER A 249 -25.52 -7.45 -33.47
C SER A 249 -24.03 -7.68 -33.16
N ASN A 250 -23.38 -6.75 -32.46
CA ASN A 250 -22.03 -6.94 -31.95
C ASN A 250 -22.06 -7.96 -30.79
N ASP A 251 -21.16 -8.94 -30.82
CA ASP A 251 -20.92 -9.97 -29.80
C ASP A 251 -19.47 -9.86 -29.30
N GLY A 252 -19.18 -10.45 -28.14
CA GLY A 252 -17.85 -10.45 -27.53
C GLY A 252 -17.12 -11.79 -27.63
N PHE A 253 -15.79 -11.74 -27.68
CA PHE A 253 -14.94 -12.93 -27.62
C PHE A 253 -13.84 -12.78 -26.57
N VAL A 254 -13.33 -13.92 -26.10
CA VAL A 254 -12.08 -14.05 -25.35
C VAL A 254 -11.25 -15.15 -26.01
N THR A 255 -9.96 -14.92 -26.22
CA THR A 255 -9.04 -15.90 -26.79
C THR A 255 -7.74 -15.96 -26.02
N LYS A 256 -7.22 -17.17 -25.82
CA LYS A 256 -5.88 -17.43 -25.26
C LYS A 256 -4.98 -17.94 -26.36
N LEU A 257 -3.77 -17.41 -26.43
CA LEU A 257 -2.69 -17.84 -27.32
C LEU A 257 -1.44 -18.17 -26.48
N ASP A 258 -0.59 -19.06 -27.00
CA ASP A 258 0.75 -19.23 -26.43
C ASP A 258 1.68 -18.05 -26.78
N GLU A 259 2.87 -18.04 -26.21
CA GLU A 259 3.88 -16.98 -26.43
C GLU A 259 4.29 -16.79 -27.92
N SER A 260 4.06 -17.81 -28.76
CA SER A 260 4.32 -17.76 -30.21
C SER A 260 3.15 -17.18 -31.02
N GLY A 261 2.08 -16.80 -30.33
CA GLY A 261 0.82 -16.33 -30.90
C GLY A 261 0.03 -17.45 -31.57
N LYS A 262 0.19 -18.70 -31.14
CA LYS A 262 -0.67 -19.80 -31.59
C LYS A 262 -1.91 -19.86 -30.69
N PRO A 263 -3.13 -19.79 -31.24
CA PRO A 263 -4.36 -19.92 -30.45
C PRO A 263 -4.44 -21.27 -29.71
N ILE A 264 -4.77 -21.21 -28.43
CA ILE A 264 -5.01 -22.36 -27.53
C ILE A 264 -6.52 -22.63 -27.42
N TRP A 265 -7.31 -21.58 -27.19
CA TRP A 265 -8.77 -21.64 -27.18
C TRP A 265 -9.36 -20.26 -27.51
N ALA A 266 -10.61 -20.25 -28.00
CA ALA A 266 -11.40 -19.03 -28.16
C ALA A 266 -12.85 -19.30 -27.73
N SER A 267 -13.41 -18.40 -26.94
CA SER A 267 -14.76 -18.48 -26.38
C SER A 267 -15.54 -17.23 -26.75
N LYS A 268 -16.81 -17.39 -27.15
CA LYS A 268 -17.72 -16.27 -27.43
C LYS A 268 -18.69 -16.05 -26.30
N PHE A 269 -19.24 -14.84 -26.24
CA PHE A 269 -20.42 -14.50 -25.47
C PHE A 269 -21.27 -13.46 -26.20
N GLY A 270 -22.53 -13.31 -25.80
CA GLY A 270 -23.47 -12.36 -26.41
C GLY A 270 -24.79 -12.99 -26.82
N GLY A 271 -25.67 -12.17 -27.41
CA GLY A 271 -27.05 -12.46 -27.75
C GLY A 271 -27.47 -11.85 -29.09
N ASP A 272 -28.74 -11.50 -29.20
CA ASP A 272 -29.29 -10.92 -30.45
C ASP A 272 -29.01 -9.40 -30.55
N SER A 273 -28.77 -8.75 -29.40
CA SER A 273 -28.61 -7.29 -29.25
C SER A 273 -27.13 -6.90 -29.16
N PHE A 274 -26.82 -5.65 -28.79
CA PHE A 274 -25.43 -5.18 -28.71
C PHE A 274 -24.75 -5.64 -27.42
N ASP A 275 -23.68 -6.40 -27.59
CA ASP A 275 -22.81 -6.87 -26.52
C ASP A 275 -21.34 -6.52 -26.86
N SER A 276 -20.56 -6.14 -25.85
CA SER A 276 -19.18 -5.70 -26.06
C SER A 276 -18.30 -6.03 -24.87
N ALA A 277 -17.13 -6.60 -25.13
CA ALA A 277 -16.07 -6.76 -24.14
C ALA A 277 -15.18 -5.52 -24.15
N ASN A 278 -14.94 -4.92 -22.99
CA ASN A 278 -14.15 -3.68 -22.91
C ASN A 278 -12.80 -3.89 -22.21
N SER A 279 -12.69 -4.82 -21.24
CA SER A 279 -11.44 -5.06 -20.53
C SER A 279 -11.31 -6.50 -20.02
N ILE A 280 -10.07 -6.94 -19.81
CA ILE A 280 -9.70 -8.31 -19.42
C ILE A 280 -8.56 -8.30 -18.38
N ALA A 281 -8.67 -9.18 -17.38
CA ALA A 281 -7.62 -9.46 -16.41
C ALA A 281 -7.41 -10.99 -16.27
N VAL A 282 -6.23 -11.41 -15.84
CA VAL A 282 -5.90 -12.83 -15.63
C VAL A 282 -5.24 -13.01 -14.25
N ASP A 283 -5.66 -14.03 -13.50
CA ASP A 283 -5.02 -14.38 -12.23
C ASP A 283 -3.84 -15.34 -12.44
N GLU A 284 -3.06 -15.57 -11.38
CA GLU A 284 -1.89 -16.45 -11.39
C GLU A 284 -2.22 -17.92 -11.73
N LYS A 285 -3.49 -18.32 -11.58
CA LYS A 285 -3.98 -19.66 -11.94
C LYS A 285 -4.43 -19.75 -13.39
N GLY A 286 -4.29 -18.67 -14.17
CA GLY A 286 -4.70 -18.58 -15.57
C GLY A 286 -6.21 -18.38 -15.76
N ASN A 287 -6.99 -18.12 -14.69
CA ASN A 287 -8.40 -17.78 -14.86
C ASN A 287 -8.53 -16.37 -15.40
N THR A 288 -9.47 -16.18 -16.31
CA THR A 288 -9.70 -14.90 -16.98
C THR A 288 -10.95 -14.22 -16.44
N TYR A 289 -10.89 -12.91 -16.27
CA TYR A 289 -11.99 -12.06 -15.83
C TYR A 289 -12.23 -10.99 -16.89
N ILE A 290 -13.47 -10.81 -17.31
CA ILE A 290 -13.85 -9.83 -18.32
C ILE A 290 -15.00 -8.96 -17.83
N THR A 291 -15.00 -7.71 -18.28
CA THR A 291 -16.09 -6.75 -18.06
C THR A 291 -16.50 -6.07 -19.37
N GLY A 292 -17.68 -5.49 -19.40
CA GLY A 292 -18.19 -4.80 -20.56
C GLY A 292 -19.67 -4.45 -20.46
N VAL A 293 -20.34 -4.39 -21.61
CA VAL A 293 -21.77 -4.14 -21.73
C VAL A 293 -22.49 -5.27 -22.43
N PHE A 294 -23.75 -5.47 -22.06
CA PHE A 294 -24.67 -6.33 -22.79
C PHE A 294 -26.06 -5.71 -22.83
N GLU A 295 -26.89 -6.07 -23.81
CA GLU A 295 -28.25 -5.54 -23.96
C GLU A 295 -29.26 -6.69 -24.07
N SER A 296 -30.44 -6.53 -23.43
CA SER A 296 -31.50 -7.55 -23.42
C SER A 296 -31.09 -8.88 -22.77
N SER A 297 -30.42 -9.78 -23.48
CA SER A 297 -29.96 -11.05 -22.91
C SER A 297 -28.73 -11.54 -23.66
N ALA A 298 -27.73 -11.99 -22.90
CA ALA A 298 -26.47 -12.48 -23.44
C ALA A 298 -26.12 -13.85 -22.83
N ALA A 299 -25.59 -14.75 -23.67
CA ALA A 299 -25.14 -16.07 -23.26
C ALA A 299 -23.62 -16.09 -23.03
N PHE A 300 -23.20 -16.68 -21.91
CA PHE A 300 -21.81 -16.91 -21.51
C PHE A 300 -21.61 -18.43 -21.35
N GLY A 301 -21.41 -19.13 -22.46
CA GLY A 301 -21.46 -20.60 -22.49
C GLY A 301 -22.86 -21.12 -22.13
N ASN A 302 -22.96 -21.86 -21.01
CA ASN A 302 -24.24 -22.37 -20.49
C ASN A 302 -24.92 -21.39 -19.51
N LEU A 303 -24.28 -20.26 -19.20
CA LEU A 303 -24.83 -19.22 -18.35
C LEU A 303 -25.58 -18.20 -19.21
N THR A 304 -26.62 -17.59 -18.67
CA THR A 304 -27.38 -16.55 -19.38
C THR A 304 -27.65 -15.41 -18.43
N LEU A 305 -27.25 -14.21 -18.85
CA LEU A 305 -27.62 -12.97 -18.19
C LEU A 305 -28.86 -12.38 -18.87
N ASN A 306 -29.74 -11.81 -18.07
CA ASN A 306 -30.93 -11.11 -18.53
C ASN A 306 -30.84 -9.68 -18.02
N GLY A 307 -30.79 -8.74 -18.96
CA GLY A 307 -30.76 -7.31 -18.73
C GLY A 307 -32.08 -6.65 -19.11
N GLY A 308 -32.07 -5.33 -19.09
CA GLY A 308 -33.18 -4.50 -19.55
C GLY A 308 -33.21 -4.28 -21.06
N ASN A 309 -34.01 -3.29 -21.49
CA ASN A 309 -33.98 -2.76 -22.87
C ASN A 309 -32.86 -1.71 -23.06
N SER A 310 -31.95 -1.59 -22.10
CA SER A 310 -30.79 -0.71 -22.10
C SER A 310 -29.53 -1.56 -21.91
N ARG A 311 -28.36 -0.93 -22.09
CA ARG A 311 -27.07 -1.57 -21.82
C ARG A 311 -26.88 -1.70 -20.31
N ASP A 312 -26.51 -2.89 -19.86
CA ASP A 312 -26.16 -3.20 -18.48
C ASP A 312 -24.70 -3.66 -18.40
N ILE A 313 -24.10 -3.54 -17.22
CA ILE A 313 -22.74 -3.99 -16.94
C ILE A 313 -22.77 -5.52 -16.81
N PHE A 314 -21.80 -6.22 -17.41
CA PHE A 314 -21.51 -7.61 -17.03
C PHE A 314 -20.09 -7.75 -16.46
N VAL A 315 -19.91 -8.74 -15.60
CA VAL A 315 -18.61 -9.27 -15.19
C VAL A 315 -18.66 -10.79 -15.30
N ALA A 316 -17.67 -11.41 -15.92
CA ALA A 316 -17.62 -12.87 -16.08
C ALA A 316 -16.23 -13.44 -15.84
N LYS A 317 -16.19 -14.66 -15.28
CA LYS A 317 -14.98 -15.45 -15.07
C LYS A 317 -14.96 -16.68 -15.96
N LEU A 318 -13.82 -16.96 -16.57
CA LEU A 318 -13.48 -18.19 -17.26
C LEU A 318 -12.36 -18.91 -16.52
N ASP A 319 -12.34 -20.24 -16.55
CA ASP A 319 -11.12 -20.97 -16.16
C ASP A 319 -10.04 -20.92 -17.25
N ASP A 320 -8.86 -21.45 -16.92
CA ASP A 320 -7.73 -21.56 -17.86
C ASP A 320 -8.04 -22.35 -19.14
N ALA A 321 -9.10 -23.18 -19.13
CA ALA A 321 -9.58 -23.90 -20.31
C ALA A 321 -10.58 -23.09 -21.16
N GLY A 322 -10.83 -21.82 -20.82
CA GLY A 322 -11.76 -20.95 -21.53
C GLY A 322 -13.24 -21.26 -21.24
N THR A 323 -13.54 -21.96 -20.14
CA THR A 323 -14.91 -22.29 -19.75
C THR A 323 -15.46 -21.29 -18.74
N PHE A 324 -16.57 -20.61 -19.08
CA PHE A 324 -17.27 -19.71 -18.16
C PHE A 324 -17.69 -20.41 -16.86
N LYS A 325 -17.27 -19.87 -15.72
CA LYS A 325 -17.57 -20.37 -14.36
C LYS A 325 -18.71 -19.61 -13.71
N TRP A 326 -18.68 -18.29 -13.82
CA TRP A 326 -19.76 -17.42 -13.39
C TRP A 326 -19.84 -16.20 -14.29
N ALA A 327 -21.03 -15.61 -14.36
CA ALA A 327 -21.29 -14.34 -15.01
C ALA A 327 -22.30 -13.59 -14.12
N LYS A 328 -22.11 -12.28 -13.95
CA LYS A 328 -22.92 -11.40 -13.10
C LYS A 328 -23.27 -10.16 -13.91
N ASN A 329 -24.47 -9.62 -13.71
CA ASN A 329 -24.84 -8.32 -14.25
C ASN A 329 -25.11 -7.31 -13.14
N PHE A 330 -24.81 -6.05 -13.43
CA PHE A 330 -25.05 -4.89 -12.57
C PHE A 330 -25.61 -3.75 -13.42
N GLY A 331 -26.27 -2.79 -12.76
CA GLY A 331 -26.90 -1.68 -13.46
C GLY A 331 -28.32 -1.40 -12.98
N GLY A 332 -29.05 -0.62 -13.76
CA GLY A 332 -30.43 -0.25 -13.49
C GLY A 332 -31.30 -0.26 -14.75
N THR A 333 -32.16 0.75 -14.90
CA THR A 333 -33.07 0.84 -16.05
C THR A 333 -32.52 1.68 -17.19
N ALA A 334 -31.39 2.35 -16.97
CA ALA A 334 -30.74 3.21 -17.95
C ALA A 334 -29.48 2.51 -18.50
N ALA A 335 -28.70 3.21 -19.31
CA ALA A 335 -27.49 2.64 -19.89
C ALA A 335 -26.32 2.73 -18.92
N ASP A 336 -25.74 1.59 -18.58
CA ASP A 336 -24.60 1.44 -17.68
C ASP A 336 -23.47 0.68 -18.39
N LYS A 337 -22.21 0.95 -18.03
CA LYS A 337 -21.04 0.38 -18.70
C LYS A 337 -19.95 -0.03 -17.73
N GLY A 338 -19.44 -1.27 -17.87
CA GLY A 338 -18.16 -1.68 -17.32
C GLY A 338 -17.06 -1.36 -18.33
N ASN A 339 -16.03 -0.63 -17.93
CA ASN A 339 -14.97 -0.20 -18.84
C ASN A 339 -13.63 -0.85 -18.50
N GLY A 340 -13.23 -0.87 -17.22
CA GLY A 340 -11.95 -1.45 -16.78
C GLY A 340 -12.12 -2.53 -15.73
N ILE A 341 -11.23 -3.54 -15.74
CA ILE A 341 -11.15 -4.59 -14.71
C ILE A 341 -9.70 -4.92 -14.37
N THR A 342 -9.42 -5.12 -13.08
CA THR A 342 -8.17 -5.73 -12.59
C THR A 342 -8.47 -6.79 -11.51
N VAL A 343 -7.49 -7.63 -11.19
CA VAL A 343 -7.63 -8.76 -10.26
C VAL A 343 -6.44 -8.82 -9.29
N ASP A 344 -6.72 -9.02 -8.00
CA ASP A 344 -5.68 -9.24 -6.99
C ASP A 344 -5.22 -10.70 -6.91
N LYS A 345 -4.18 -10.96 -6.12
CA LYS A 345 -3.60 -12.29 -5.91
C LYS A 345 -4.59 -13.30 -5.30
N LEU A 346 -5.60 -12.83 -4.58
CA LEU A 346 -6.67 -13.66 -4.01
C LEU A 346 -7.78 -13.98 -5.02
N GLY A 347 -7.75 -13.37 -6.21
CA GLY A 347 -8.76 -13.51 -7.25
C GLY A 347 -9.97 -12.60 -7.04
N ASN A 348 -9.88 -11.58 -6.17
CA ASN A 348 -10.91 -10.55 -6.10
C ASN A 348 -10.73 -9.59 -7.27
N THR A 349 -11.83 -9.12 -7.83
CA THR A 349 -11.81 -8.22 -9.00
C THR A 349 -12.26 -6.83 -8.64
N TYR A 350 -11.61 -5.82 -9.22
CA TYR A 350 -11.97 -4.42 -9.14
C TYR A 350 -12.46 -3.96 -10.50
N ILE A 351 -13.69 -3.45 -10.58
CA ILE A 351 -14.33 -3.03 -11.83
C ILE A 351 -14.68 -1.56 -11.75
N THR A 352 -14.29 -0.82 -12.77
CA THR A 352 -14.67 0.58 -12.96
C THR A 352 -15.54 0.78 -14.20
N GLY A 353 -16.25 1.89 -14.23
CA GLY A 353 -17.11 2.26 -15.36
C GLY A 353 -17.99 3.44 -15.03
N ASN A 354 -19.12 3.55 -15.73
CA ASN A 354 -20.08 4.64 -15.52
C ASN A 354 -21.52 4.14 -15.58
N PHE A 355 -22.43 4.84 -14.89
CA PHE A 355 -23.84 4.45 -14.78
C PHE A 355 -24.77 5.67 -14.81
N VAL A 356 -25.99 5.48 -15.32
CA VAL A 356 -26.98 6.57 -15.49
C VAL A 356 -28.13 6.39 -14.51
N GLY A 357 -28.45 7.46 -13.76
CA GLY A 357 -29.60 7.46 -12.86
C GLY A 357 -29.40 6.62 -11.60
N THR A 358 -29.70 5.32 -11.64
CA THR A 358 -29.56 4.43 -10.47
C THR A 358 -29.10 3.06 -10.92
N ALA A 359 -28.07 2.52 -10.27
CA ALA A 359 -27.52 1.20 -10.54
C ALA A 359 -27.41 0.39 -9.25
N THR A 360 -27.63 -0.92 -9.35
CA THR A 360 -27.55 -1.87 -8.23
C THR A 360 -26.39 -2.84 -8.43
N PHE A 361 -25.57 -2.97 -7.39
CA PHE A 361 -24.40 -3.83 -7.28
C PHE A 361 -24.58 -4.78 -6.08
N GLY A 362 -25.11 -5.97 -6.32
CA GLY A 362 -25.52 -6.86 -5.22
C GLY A 362 -26.58 -6.21 -4.35
N ASP A 363 -26.31 -6.06 -3.06
CA ASP A 363 -27.21 -5.37 -2.12
C ASP A 363 -26.97 -3.84 -2.06
N THR A 364 -25.94 -3.33 -2.74
CA THR A 364 -25.61 -1.90 -2.76
C THR A 364 -26.32 -1.20 -3.92
N THR A 365 -27.01 -0.09 -3.66
CA THR A 365 -27.63 0.75 -4.71
C THR A 365 -26.98 2.12 -4.74
N LEU A 366 -26.48 2.51 -5.91
CA LEU A 366 -25.84 3.79 -6.17
C LEU A 366 -26.77 4.66 -7.02
N LYS A 367 -26.80 5.96 -6.74
CA LYS A 367 -27.59 6.95 -7.49
C LYS A 367 -26.67 8.03 -8.05
N SER A 368 -26.78 8.29 -9.34
CA SER A 368 -26.05 9.33 -10.06
C SER A 368 -26.41 10.72 -9.51
N ASN A 369 -25.42 11.59 -9.35
CA ASN A 369 -25.60 13.00 -9.00
C ASN A 369 -25.90 13.85 -10.25
N GLY A 370 -25.43 13.40 -11.41
CA GLY A 370 -25.59 14.08 -12.70
C GLY A 370 -26.21 13.19 -13.78
N LEU A 371 -25.79 13.43 -15.03
CA LEU A 371 -26.22 12.68 -16.20
C LEU A 371 -25.65 11.25 -16.20
N SER A 372 -24.41 11.08 -15.75
CA SER A 372 -23.73 9.80 -15.58
C SER A 372 -22.63 9.97 -14.55
N ASP A 373 -22.58 9.12 -13.53
CA ASP A 373 -21.49 9.12 -12.54
C ASP A 373 -20.57 7.91 -12.81
N GLY A 374 -19.31 8.01 -12.41
CA GLY A 374 -18.40 6.88 -12.37
C GLY A 374 -18.61 5.98 -11.15
N PHE A 375 -18.19 4.71 -11.25
CA PHE A 375 -18.22 3.77 -10.12
C PHE A 375 -16.94 2.95 -10.02
N ILE A 376 -16.67 2.42 -8.82
CA ILE A 376 -15.71 1.36 -8.57
C ILE A 376 -16.36 0.31 -7.67
N THR A 377 -16.21 -0.98 -7.99
CA THR A 377 -16.73 -2.08 -7.17
C THR A 377 -15.70 -3.19 -7.02
N LYS A 378 -15.60 -3.75 -5.82
CA LYS A 378 -14.79 -4.94 -5.51
C LYS A 378 -15.71 -6.16 -5.39
N LEU A 379 -15.34 -7.25 -6.05
CA LEU A 379 -16.02 -8.55 -5.96
C LEU A 379 -15.02 -9.59 -5.45
N ASP A 380 -15.47 -10.58 -4.69
CA ASP A 380 -14.63 -11.75 -4.40
C ASP A 380 -14.44 -12.69 -5.59
N ALA A 381 -13.59 -13.70 -5.41
CA ALA A 381 -13.31 -14.74 -6.41
C ALA A 381 -14.56 -15.53 -6.87
N GLN A 382 -15.67 -15.49 -6.13
CA GLN A 382 -16.96 -16.10 -6.49
C GLN A 382 -17.91 -15.10 -7.19
N GLY A 383 -17.48 -13.86 -7.38
CA GLY A 383 -18.24 -12.79 -8.01
C GLY A 383 -19.30 -12.17 -7.09
N ASN A 384 -19.15 -12.27 -5.77
CA ASN A 384 -20.02 -11.56 -4.83
C ASN A 384 -19.46 -10.17 -4.55
N VAL A 385 -20.33 -9.16 -4.55
CA VAL A 385 -19.93 -7.76 -4.28
C VAL A 385 -19.51 -7.62 -2.82
N LYS A 386 -18.29 -7.12 -2.59
CA LYS A 386 -17.78 -6.74 -1.26
C LYS A 386 -18.16 -5.31 -0.92
N TRP A 387 -17.99 -4.42 -1.89
CA TRP A 387 -18.43 -3.03 -1.80
C TRP A 387 -18.57 -2.44 -3.20
N ALA A 388 -19.36 -1.38 -3.32
CA ALA A 388 -19.48 -0.56 -4.52
C ALA A 388 -19.55 0.91 -4.11
N LYS A 389 -18.80 1.76 -4.80
CA LYS A 389 -18.70 3.20 -4.55
C LYS A 389 -18.90 3.97 -5.85
N LYS A 390 -19.42 5.19 -5.73
CA LYS A 390 -19.57 6.12 -6.83
C LYS A 390 -18.65 7.33 -6.66
N PHE A 391 -18.32 7.97 -7.76
CA PHE A 391 -17.68 9.28 -7.82
C PHE A 391 -18.28 10.04 -8.99
N GLY A 392 -18.65 11.30 -8.79
CA GLY A 392 -19.41 12.03 -9.80
C GLY A 392 -19.88 13.39 -9.35
N GLY A 393 -20.32 14.17 -10.34
CA GLY A 393 -20.67 15.57 -10.28
C GLY A 393 -22.11 15.83 -10.70
N LYS A 394 -22.37 17.04 -11.21
CA LYS A 394 -23.71 17.39 -11.73
C LYS A 394 -23.88 17.03 -13.21
N SER A 395 -22.80 16.60 -13.87
CA SER A 395 -22.71 16.48 -15.33
C SER A 395 -22.35 15.04 -15.72
N LYS A 396 -21.53 14.84 -16.75
CA LYS A 396 -21.15 13.51 -17.21
C LYS A 396 -19.73 13.16 -16.75
N GLU A 397 -19.61 12.03 -16.05
CA GLU A 397 -18.33 11.44 -15.69
C GLU A 397 -18.21 10.01 -16.23
N GLU A 398 -17.03 9.69 -16.74
CA GLU A 398 -16.69 8.38 -17.30
C GLU A 398 -15.36 7.91 -16.70
N SER A 399 -15.33 6.71 -16.12
CA SER A 399 -14.07 6.04 -15.74
C SER A 399 -13.76 4.94 -16.73
N PHE A 400 -12.54 4.95 -17.27
CA PHE A 400 -12.14 4.09 -18.38
C PHE A 400 -11.28 2.91 -17.92
N ALA A 401 -10.27 3.14 -17.08
CA ALA A 401 -9.34 2.11 -16.64
C ALA A 401 -9.10 2.11 -15.12
N VAL A 402 -8.72 0.93 -14.62
CA VAL A 402 -8.40 0.67 -13.22
C VAL A 402 -7.17 -0.23 -13.11
N SER A 403 -6.27 0.11 -12.18
CA SER A 403 -5.12 -0.71 -11.82
C SER A 403 -4.95 -0.75 -10.29
N ILE A 404 -4.19 -1.72 -9.78
CA ILE A 404 -3.91 -1.86 -8.34
C ILE A 404 -2.42 -2.03 -8.10
N ASP A 405 -1.90 -1.41 -7.04
CA ASP A 405 -0.52 -1.61 -6.60
C ASP A 405 -0.35 -2.87 -5.72
N GLU A 406 0.87 -3.13 -5.25
CA GLU A 406 1.19 -4.32 -4.46
C GLU A 406 0.53 -4.27 -3.07
N SER A 407 0.24 -3.06 -2.59
CA SER A 407 -0.54 -2.76 -1.38
C SER A 407 -2.07 -2.76 -1.58
N GLU A 408 -2.56 -3.13 -2.77
CA GLU A 408 -3.97 -3.09 -3.18
C GLU A 408 -4.63 -1.69 -3.15
N ASN A 409 -3.83 -0.61 -3.21
CA ASN A 409 -4.39 0.70 -3.53
C ASN A 409 -4.84 0.72 -4.99
N ILE A 410 -5.94 1.41 -5.24
CA ILE A 410 -6.67 1.40 -6.49
C ILE A 410 -6.39 2.70 -7.23
N TYR A 411 -5.99 2.61 -8.48
CA TYR A 411 -5.74 3.74 -9.35
C TYR A 411 -6.77 3.76 -10.47
N LEU A 412 -7.40 4.92 -10.68
CA LEU A 412 -8.47 5.12 -11.66
C LEU A 412 -8.10 6.27 -12.59
N THR A 413 -8.42 6.13 -13.87
CA THR A 413 -8.42 7.25 -14.81
C THR A 413 -9.73 7.32 -15.60
N GLY A 414 -9.97 8.47 -16.22
CA GLY A 414 -11.22 8.77 -16.89
C GLY A 414 -11.33 10.22 -17.33
N SER A 415 -12.58 10.67 -17.52
CA SER A 415 -12.93 12.05 -17.86
C SER A 415 -14.12 12.54 -17.03
N PHE A 416 -14.21 13.85 -16.83
CA PHE A 416 -15.32 14.49 -16.13
C PHE A 416 -15.69 15.85 -16.71
N GLU A 417 -16.97 16.21 -16.70
CA GLU A 417 -17.49 17.53 -17.08
C GLU A 417 -17.79 18.37 -15.85
N ASP A 418 -17.54 19.68 -15.93
CA ASP A 418 -17.74 20.70 -14.88
C ASP A 418 -16.98 20.45 -13.56
N SER A 419 -17.34 19.42 -12.81
CA SER A 419 -16.68 19.08 -11.55
C SER A 419 -16.93 17.62 -11.18
N ILE A 420 -15.95 16.95 -10.60
CA ILE A 420 -16.07 15.60 -10.05
C ILE A 420 -15.67 15.58 -8.58
N SER A 421 -16.44 14.87 -7.75
CA SER A 421 -16.15 14.71 -6.33
C SER A 421 -15.75 13.28 -5.98
N PHE A 422 -14.64 13.19 -5.26
CA PHE A 422 -14.03 11.99 -4.67
C PHE A 422 -14.05 12.14 -3.13
N GLY A 423 -15.23 12.05 -2.52
CA GLY A 423 -15.39 12.38 -1.10
C GLY A 423 -15.20 13.87 -0.84
N ASP A 424 -14.19 14.23 -0.05
CA ASP A 424 -13.86 15.63 0.30
C ASP A 424 -12.99 16.32 -0.78
N THR A 425 -12.43 15.56 -1.73
CA THR A 425 -11.67 16.09 -2.86
C THR A 425 -12.59 16.39 -4.03
N THR A 426 -12.54 17.61 -4.56
CA THR A 426 -13.29 18.01 -5.77
C THR A 426 -12.33 18.55 -6.82
N LEU A 427 -12.40 18.00 -8.03
CA LEU A 427 -11.72 18.55 -9.20
C LEU A 427 -12.73 19.37 -10.02
N ILE A 428 -12.27 20.45 -10.64
CA ILE A 428 -13.09 21.39 -11.39
C ILE A 428 -12.50 21.56 -12.79
N SER A 429 -13.35 21.43 -13.80
CA SER A 429 -13.04 21.75 -15.19
C SER A 429 -13.18 23.27 -15.39
N PRO A 430 -12.22 23.95 -16.05
CA PRO A 430 -12.22 25.40 -16.16
C PRO A 430 -13.27 25.90 -17.17
N ALA A 431 -13.70 25.03 -18.09
CA ALA A 431 -14.67 25.33 -19.12
C ALA A 431 -15.95 24.48 -18.91
N ILE A 432 -17.10 25.16 -18.92
CA ILE A 432 -18.42 24.52 -18.79
C ILE A 432 -18.67 23.65 -20.03
N ASP A 433 -19.23 22.46 -19.83
CA ASP A 433 -19.54 21.46 -20.87
C ASP A 433 -18.31 20.81 -21.58
N ASN A 434 -17.09 21.03 -21.07
CA ASN A 434 -15.87 20.36 -21.56
C ASN A 434 -15.38 19.32 -20.57
N LYS A 435 -14.87 18.20 -21.10
CA LYS A 435 -14.30 17.11 -20.32
C LYS A 435 -12.85 17.38 -19.98
N ASP A 436 -12.46 17.23 -18.72
CA ASP A 436 -11.06 17.13 -18.32
C ASP A 436 -10.75 15.67 -17.93
N ALA A 437 -9.50 15.24 -18.13
CA ALA A 437 -9.01 13.95 -17.67
C ALA A 437 -8.74 13.97 -16.16
N PHE A 438 -8.92 12.83 -15.50
CA PHE A 438 -8.54 12.67 -14.09
C PHE A 438 -7.68 11.42 -13.87
N ILE A 439 -6.92 11.46 -12.78
CA ILE A 439 -6.30 10.29 -12.17
C ILE A 439 -6.55 10.35 -10.66
N ALA A 440 -6.95 9.24 -10.05
CA ALA A 440 -7.23 9.16 -8.62
C ALA A 440 -6.63 7.88 -8.01
N LYS A 441 -6.06 8.01 -6.81
CA LYS A 441 -5.66 6.88 -5.96
C LYS A 441 -6.63 6.73 -4.80
N LEU A 442 -7.06 5.50 -4.55
CA LEU A 442 -7.89 5.09 -3.43
C LEU A 442 -7.17 3.98 -2.67
N ASP A 443 -7.45 3.78 -1.39
CA ASP A 443 -6.97 2.58 -0.69
C ASP A 443 -7.78 1.32 -1.04
N LYS A 444 -7.35 0.18 -0.51
CA LYS A 444 -8.02 -1.13 -0.67
C LYS A 444 -9.48 -1.18 -0.20
N MET A 445 -9.90 -0.22 0.63
CA MET A 445 -11.29 -0.06 1.06
C MET A 445 -12.08 0.87 0.14
N GLY A 446 -11.44 1.45 -0.87
CA GLY A 446 -11.99 2.42 -1.81
C GLY A 446 -12.11 3.83 -1.21
N MET A 447 -11.32 4.20 -0.20
CA MET A 447 -11.27 5.57 0.31
C MET A 447 -10.23 6.36 -0.45
N VAL A 448 -10.57 7.59 -0.85
CA VAL A 448 -9.72 8.42 -1.71
C VAL A 448 -8.49 8.88 -0.93
N LYS A 449 -7.31 8.70 -1.53
CA LYS A 449 -6.02 9.20 -1.04
C LYS A 449 -5.69 10.55 -1.67
N TRP A 450 -5.80 10.62 -2.99
CA TRP A 450 -5.63 11.85 -3.75
C TRP A 450 -6.33 11.72 -5.11
N ALA A 451 -6.64 12.85 -5.72
CA ALA A 451 -7.10 12.93 -7.10
C ALA A 451 -6.46 14.14 -7.77
N LYS A 452 -6.05 13.98 -9.03
CA LYS A 452 -5.42 15.01 -9.85
C LYS A 452 -6.14 15.13 -11.18
N LYS A 453 -6.06 16.34 -11.73
CA LYS A 453 -6.66 16.71 -13.01
C LYS A 453 -5.56 16.88 -14.04
N LEU A 454 -5.79 16.35 -15.24
CA LEU A 454 -5.10 16.77 -16.45
C LEU A 454 -6.15 17.41 -17.34
N GLY A 455 -5.99 18.69 -17.66
CA GLY A 455 -7.04 19.41 -18.37
C GLY A 455 -6.53 20.59 -19.17
N SER A 456 -7.34 20.97 -20.15
CA SER A 456 -7.17 22.08 -21.08
C SER A 456 -8.41 22.97 -21.01
N ASN A 457 -8.59 23.86 -22.00
CA ASN A 457 -9.86 24.57 -22.17
C ASN A 457 -10.83 23.81 -23.10
N SER A 458 -10.51 22.57 -23.46
CA SER A 458 -11.22 21.73 -24.41
C SER A 458 -11.39 20.30 -23.83
N PHE A 459 -11.65 19.31 -24.67
CA PHE A 459 -11.86 17.93 -24.24
C PHE A 459 -10.54 17.20 -23.99
N ASP A 460 -10.43 16.54 -22.84
CA ASP A 460 -9.30 15.71 -22.44
C ASP A 460 -9.82 14.41 -21.81
N GLU A 461 -9.21 13.28 -22.16
CA GLU A 461 -9.62 11.96 -21.70
C GLU A 461 -8.39 11.12 -21.32
N GLY A 462 -8.42 10.46 -20.16
CA GLY A 462 -7.44 9.45 -19.77
C GLY A 462 -7.97 8.05 -20.05
N TYR A 463 -7.33 7.30 -20.94
CA TYR A 463 -7.84 6.01 -21.44
C TYR A 463 -7.35 4.79 -20.67
N ASP A 464 -6.06 4.75 -20.32
CA ASP A 464 -5.43 3.58 -19.70
C ASP A 464 -4.47 3.99 -18.58
N ILE A 465 -4.26 3.08 -17.63
CA ILE A 465 -3.43 3.27 -16.44
C ILE A 465 -2.74 1.98 -16.01
N VAL A 466 -1.44 2.07 -15.74
CA VAL A 466 -0.63 1.00 -15.16
C VAL A 466 0.16 1.52 -13.97
N VAL A 467 0.37 0.67 -12.96
CA VAL A 467 1.19 0.98 -11.80
C VAL A 467 2.38 0.04 -11.71
N LYS A 468 3.49 0.55 -11.16
CA LYS A 468 4.71 -0.21 -10.93
C LYS A 468 5.14 -0.04 -9.48
N GLY A 469 5.08 -1.13 -8.71
CA GLY A 469 5.22 -1.05 -7.27
C GLY A 469 4.16 -0.14 -6.64
N ASP A 470 4.43 0.37 -5.44
CA ASP A 470 3.47 1.16 -4.65
C ASP A 470 3.53 2.69 -4.88
N SER A 471 4.52 3.16 -5.66
CA SER A 471 4.83 4.58 -5.79
C SER A 471 4.72 5.15 -7.20
N GLU A 472 4.73 4.33 -8.26
CA GLU A 472 4.73 4.83 -9.63
C GLU A 472 3.41 4.50 -10.35
N ALA A 473 2.78 5.52 -10.95
CA ALA A 473 1.61 5.37 -11.80
C ALA A 473 1.86 6.02 -13.16
N TYR A 474 1.44 5.34 -14.22
CA TYR A 474 1.58 5.77 -15.61
C TYR A 474 0.20 5.77 -16.24
N PHE A 475 -0.22 6.89 -16.82
CA PHE A 475 -1.50 6.95 -17.53
C PHE A 475 -1.36 7.66 -18.88
N SER A 476 -2.15 7.22 -19.85
CA SER A 476 -2.17 7.75 -21.20
C SER A 476 -3.56 8.22 -21.60
N GLY A 477 -3.62 9.04 -22.65
CA GLY A 477 -4.88 9.58 -23.12
C GLY A 477 -4.73 10.53 -24.29
N SER A 478 -5.67 11.45 -24.43
CA SER A 478 -5.62 12.52 -25.42
C SER A 478 -6.14 13.85 -24.88
N PHE A 479 -5.69 14.95 -25.49
CA PHE A 479 -6.04 16.31 -25.10
C PHE A 479 -6.16 17.24 -26.32
N LEU A 480 -7.15 18.14 -26.35
CA LEU A 480 -7.50 18.94 -27.56
C LEU A 480 -6.90 20.36 -27.61
N ASP A 481 -6.66 20.99 -26.47
CA ASP A 481 -6.00 22.30 -26.34
C ASP A 481 -4.80 22.16 -25.41
N ASN A 482 -3.89 23.15 -25.34
CA ASN A 482 -2.77 23.09 -24.38
C ASN A 482 -3.26 22.73 -22.98
N ALA A 483 -2.79 21.59 -22.47
CA ALA A 483 -3.23 21.00 -21.22
C ALA A 483 -2.15 21.16 -20.15
N SER A 484 -2.54 20.98 -18.89
CA SER A 484 -1.57 20.88 -17.80
C SER A 484 -2.01 19.89 -16.73
N ILE A 485 -1.01 19.37 -16.01
CA ILE A 485 -1.15 18.59 -14.78
C ILE A 485 -0.10 19.08 -13.79
N ASP A 486 -0.52 19.53 -12.60
CA ASP A 486 0.35 20.09 -11.55
C ASP A 486 1.45 21.02 -12.09
N ASN A 487 1.07 22.06 -12.84
CA ASN A 487 1.96 23.04 -13.48
C ASN A 487 2.87 22.51 -14.60
N THR A 488 2.83 21.22 -14.92
CA THR A 488 3.50 20.63 -16.07
C THR A 488 2.64 20.81 -17.31
N ASN A 489 3.16 21.54 -18.31
CA ASN A 489 2.41 21.89 -19.53
C ASN A 489 2.61 20.86 -20.65
N LEU A 490 1.53 20.52 -21.33
CA LEU A 490 1.49 19.76 -22.58
C LEU A 490 1.01 20.68 -23.69
N ASN A 491 1.82 20.84 -24.74
CA ASN A 491 1.48 21.75 -25.84
C ASN A 491 0.84 20.99 -26.99
N ASN A 492 -0.39 21.34 -27.35
CA ASN A 492 -1.10 20.70 -28.44
C ASN A 492 -0.54 21.14 -29.81
N ALA A 493 -0.29 20.19 -30.71
CA ALA A 493 0.26 20.43 -32.03
C ALA A 493 -0.80 20.59 -33.15
N GLY A 494 -2.09 20.42 -32.84
CA GLY A 494 -3.16 20.40 -33.83
C GLY A 494 -4.57 20.35 -33.25
N LYS A 495 -5.25 19.21 -33.42
CA LYS A 495 -6.63 19.05 -32.94
C LYS A 495 -6.69 18.28 -31.64
N SER A 496 -6.01 17.15 -31.55
CA SER A 496 -5.91 16.32 -30.37
C SER A 496 -4.55 15.63 -30.42
N ASP A 497 -3.82 15.65 -29.31
CA ASP A 497 -2.54 14.97 -29.19
C ASP A 497 -2.68 13.84 -28.17
N ALA A 498 -2.00 12.73 -28.43
CA ALA A 498 -1.82 11.67 -27.45
C ALA A 498 -0.91 12.15 -26.31
N PHE A 499 -1.10 11.65 -25.10
CA PHE A 499 -0.16 11.90 -24.00
C PHE A 499 0.18 10.63 -23.22
N VAL A 500 1.29 10.72 -22.48
CA VAL A 500 1.60 9.84 -21.36
C VAL A 500 2.18 10.66 -20.22
N VAL A 501 1.76 10.34 -19.00
CA VAL A 501 2.25 10.97 -17.77
C VAL A 501 2.71 9.90 -16.80
N LYS A 502 3.84 10.16 -16.14
CA LYS A 502 4.31 9.40 -14.98
C LYS A 502 4.15 10.23 -13.72
N LEU A 503 3.41 9.69 -12.75
CA LEU A 503 3.32 10.20 -11.38
C LEU A 503 4.19 9.33 -10.47
N VAL A 504 4.87 10.00 -9.53
CA VAL A 504 5.65 9.34 -8.48
C VAL A 504 5.16 9.83 -7.13
N GLU A 505 4.86 8.90 -6.25
CA GLU A 505 4.60 9.17 -4.84
C GLU A 505 5.93 9.09 -4.08
N GLU A 506 6.48 10.26 -3.76
CA GLU A 506 7.71 10.40 -2.98
C GLU A 506 7.35 10.50 -1.49
N ILE A 507 8.00 9.68 -0.67
CA ILE A 507 7.90 9.76 0.79
C ILE A 507 9.24 10.30 1.30
N PRO A 508 9.34 11.59 1.65
CA PRO A 508 10.60 12.18 2.05
C PRO A 508 11.02 11.63 3.41
N GLU A 509 12.26 11.18 3.55
CA GLU A 509 12.81 10.91 4.88
C GLU A 509 13.57 12.15 5.36
N ILE A 510 13.19 12.62 6.55
CA ILE A 510 13.86 13.70 7.26
C ILE A 510 14.62 13.10 8.43
N SER A 511 15.94 13.25 8.44
CA SER A 511 16.74 12.99 9.63
C SER A 511 17.06 14.28 10.37
N LEU A 512 17.31 14.18 11.67
CA LEU A 512 17.75 15.27 12.54
C LEU A 512 18.89 14.75 13.38
N ASP A 513 20.04 15.44 13.32
CA ASP A 513 21.25 15.13 14.09
C ASP A 513 21.69 16.33 14.92
N VAL A 514 22.41 16.13 16.03
CA VAL A 514 23.06 17.22 16.78
C VAL A 514 24.55 16.99 16.99
N THR A 515 25.36 18.00 16.64
CA THR A 515 26.80 18.01 16.89
C THR A 515 27.31 19.37 17.39
N PRO A 516 28.23 19.39 18.38
CA PRO A 516 28.59 18.29 19.28
C PRO A 516 27.42 17.90 20.21
N ALA A 517 27.51 16.77 20.90
CA ALA A 517 26.46 16.29 21.82
C ALA A 517 26.36 17.11 23.12
N ASN A 518 27.41 17.85 23.44
CA ASN A 518 27.51 18.68 24.62
C ASN A 518 28.39 19.89 24.34
N ILE A 519 28.06 21.01 24.98
CA ILE A 519 28.87 22.23 25.00
C ILE A 519 28.96 22.74 26.44
N SER A 520 30.01 23.52 26.73
CA SER A 520 30.13 24.27 27.97
C SER A 520 29.38 25.59 27.87
N GLU A 521 28.71 26.00 28.94
CA GLU A 521 28.03 27.30 29.05
C GLU A 521 28.98 28.49 28.76
N ASP A 522 30.21 28.43 29.32
CA ASP A 522 31.27 29.42 29.12
C ASP A 522 32.16 29.15 27.88
N GLY A 523 31.77 28.17 27.05
CA GLY A 523 32.55 27.72 25.90
C GLY A 523 32.34 28.55 24.63
N ASP A 524 33.28 28.47 23.69
CA ASP A 524 33.10 29.03 22.33
C ASP A 524 32.31 28.08 21.39
N ASP A 525 32.07 26.84 21.83
CA ASP A 525 31.41 25.78 21.04
C ASP A 525 29.88 25.95 21.04
N LYS A 526 29.24 25.62 19.91
CA LYS A 526 27.79 25.74 19.71
C LYS A 526 27.19 24.41 19.31
N LEU A 527 25.97 24.13 19.75
CA LEU A 527 25.22 22.97 19.26
C LEU A 527 24.69 23.28 17.87
N THR A 528 24.88 22.37 16.92
CA THR A 528 24.29 22.46 15.59
C THR A 528 23.37 21.27 15.36
N TYR A 529 22.08 21.55 15.34
CA TYR A 529 21.06 20.62 14.90
C TYR A 529 20.98 20.67 13.38
N THR A 530 21.21 19.55 12.72
CA THR A 530 21.20 19.41 11.25
C THR A 530 20.02 18.55 10.84
N PHE A 531 19.09 19.14 10.11
CA PHE A 531 18.00 18.45 9.44
C PHE A 531 18.49 18.04 8.05
N THR A 532 18.32 16.77 7.67
CA THR A 532 18.72 16.25 6.36
C THR A 532 17.51 15.62 5.68
N ARG A 533 17.37 15.77 4.36
CA ARG A 533 16.31 15.12 3.56
C ARG A 533 16.85 14.25 2.44
N THR A 534 16.14 13.17 2.08
CA THR A 534 16.56 12.18 1.06
C THR A 534 15.86 12.32 -0.31
N GLU A 535 14.91 13.23 -0.45
CA GLU A 535 14.00 13.40 -1.60
C GLU A 535 14.53 14.29 -2.74
N ASN A 536 13.70 14.51 -3.78
CA ASN A 536 13.91 15.57 -4.77
C ASN A 536 13.97 16.95 -4.10
N THR A 537 15.15 17.57 -4.15
CA THR A 537 15.42 18.83 -3.44
C THR A 537 14.84 20.05 -4.12
N GLU A 538 14.33 19.99 -5.34
CA GLU A 538 13.93 21.17 -6.12
C GLU A 538 12.91 22.05 -5.39
N ASN A 539 11.98 21.45 -4.65
CA ASN A 539 10.96 22.16 -3.91
C ASN A 539 11.39 22.46 -2.48
N PRO A 540 11.02 23.63 -1.92
CA PRO A 540 11.19 23.87 -0.50
C PRO A 540 10.30 22.92 0.33
N LEU A 541 10.77 22.55 1.52
CA LEU A 541 10.05 21.72 2.47
C LEU A 541 10.13 22.35 3.87
N THR A 542 8.99 22.58 4.52
CA THR A 542 8.95 23.07 5.89
C THR A 542 8.74 21.93 6.86
N VAL A 543 9.67 21.79 7.80
CA VAL A 543 9.64 20.81 8.88
C VAL A 543 9.25 21.49 10.17
N ASN A 544 8.25 20.92 10.83
CA ASN A 544 7.88 21.30 12.19
C ASN A 544 8.67 20.44 13.17
N PHE A 545 9.08 21.02 14.28
CA PHE A 545 9.70 20.27 15.37
C PHE A 545 9.19 20.78 16.72
N MET A 546 9.15 19.89 17.71
CA MET A 546 8.93 20.28 19.11
C MET A 546 10.26 20.68 19.74
N VAL A 547 10.19 21.64 20.65
CA VAL A 547 11.28 22.07 21.52
C VAL A 547 10.99 21.57 22.93
N GLY A 548 11.97 20.94 23.56
CA GLY A 548 11.91 20.48 24.95
C GLY A 548 13.29 20.48 25.60
N GLY A 549 13.40 19.81 26.75
CA GLY A 549 14.58 19.85 27.60
C GLY A 549 14.39 20.78 28.80
N ASP A 550 15.40 20.84 29.66
CA ASP A 550 15.37 21.63 30.89
C ASP A 550 15.83 23.09 30.66
N ALA A 551 16.60 23.36 29.61
CA ALA A 551 17.07 24.71 29.28
C ALA A 551 15.96 25.58 28.67
N VAL A 552 15.93 26.86 29.05
CA VAL A 552 14.91 27.84 28.73
C VAL A 552 15.37 28.81 27.64
N PHE A 553 14.64 28.85 26.53
CA PHE A 553 14.94 29.71 25.39
C PHE A 553 14.92 31.22 25.75
N ASN A 554 16.00 31.93 25.42
CA ASN A 554 16.37 33.33 25.76
C ASN A 554 16.80 33.58 27.22
N GLU A 555 16.63 32.61 28.11
CA GLU A 555 17.21 32.66 29.45
C GLU A 555 18.60 32.03 29.40
N ASP A 556 18.70 30.79 28.93
CA ASP A 556 19.91 29.95 29.01
C ASP A 556 20.60 29.78 27.65
N TYR A 557 19.86 29.97 26.55
CA TYR A 557 20.43 29.93 25.19
C TYR A 557 19.67 30.82 24.20
N THR A 558 20.31 31.10 23.06
CA THR A 558 19.70 31.70 21.87
C THR A 558 19.86 30.78 20.66
N GLN A 559 19.10 31.02 19.59
CA GLN A 559 19.17 30.22 18.37
C GLN A 559 19.28 31.07 17.11
N THR A 560 19.90 30.51 16.08
CA THR A 560 19.83 31.02 14.70
C THR A 560 19.57 29.88 13.73
N GLY A 561 18.75 30.10 12.70
CA GLY A 561 18.52 29.17 11.60
C GLY A 561 17.09 28.66 11.49
N ALA A 562 16.35 28.60 12.60
CA ALA A 562 14.92 28.28 12.56
C ALA A 562 14.10 29.48 12.02
N ASP A 563 13.10 29.20 11.19
CA ASP A 563 12.14 30.19 10.71
C ASP A 563 11.25 30.70 11.85
N SER A 564 10.90 29.81 12.78
CA SER A 564 10.25 30.13 14.04
C SER A 564 10.78 29.23 15.15
N PHE A 565 10.85 29.73 16.38
CA PHE A 565 11.32 28.97 17.54
C PHE A 565 10.73 29.57 18.81
N ASN A 566 10.11 28.73 19.64
CA ASN A 566 9.63 29.09 20.97
C ASN A 566 9.88 27.93 21.97
N ALA A 567 9.37 28.04 23.19
CA ALA A 567 9.65 27.08 24.26
C ALA A 567 9.05 25.67 24.02
N THR A 568 8.17 25.48 23.04
CA THR A 568 7.47 24.22 22.79
C THR A 568 7.57 23.73 21.35
N GLU A 569 7.79 24.62 20.39
CA GLU A 569 7.80 24.28 18.95
C GLU A 569 8.67 25.23 18.14
N GLY A 570 9.03 24.79 16.93
CA GLY A 570 9.66 25.61 15.92
C GLY A 570 9.45 25.06 14.51
N MET A 571 9.85 25.86 13.53
CA MET A 571 9.79 25.54 12.11
C MET A 571 11.15 25.80 11.46
N ILE A 572 11.53 24.95 10.53
CA ILE A 572 12.69 25.17 9.65
C ILE A 572 12.35 24.75 8.23
N THR A 573 12.80 25.52 7.25
CA THR A 573 12.54 25.29 5.84
C THR A 573 13.82 24.90 5.12
N PHE A 574 13.79 23.74 4.46
CA PHE A 574 14.72 23.44 3.37
C PHE A 574 14.36 24.36 2.22
N ASN A 575 15.28 25.20 1.76
CA ASN A 575 15.07 25.93 0.52
C ASN A 575 15.14 24.96 -0.67
N GLY A 576 14.50 25.32 -1.79
CA GLY A 576 14.65 24.57 -3.04
C GLY A 576 16.13 24.43 -3.42
N GLY A 577 16.55 23.20 -3.72
CA GLY A 577 17.92 22.76 -4.00
C GLY A 577 18.76 22.35 -2.79
N GLU A 578 18.30 22.53 -1.56
CA GLU A 578 19.09 22.24 -0.34
C GLU A 578 18.75 20.88 0.25
N GLU A 579 19.77 20.06 0.56
CA GLU A 579 19.62 18.76 1.24
C GLU A 579 19.60 18.88 2.76
N THR A 580 20.09 20.00 3.30
CA THR A 580 20.23 20.23 4.73
C THR A 580 19.70 21.58 5.16
N ALA A 581 19.12 21.65 6.36
CA ALA A 581 18.81 22.90 7.05
C ALA A 581 19.31 22.81 8.50
N THR A 582 19.85 23.90 9.06
CA THR A 582 20.52 23.85 10.37
C THR A 582 19.95 24.85 11.36
N ILE A 583 19.82 24.43 12.62
CA ILE A 583 19.58 25.31 13.77
C ILE A 583 20.85 25.29 14.63
N THR A 584 21.42 26.47 14.86
CA THR A 584 22.55 26.65 15.78
C THR A 584 22.02 27.16 17.11
N ILE A 585 22.35 26.47 18.20
CA ILE A 585 22.10 26.92 19.57
C ILE A 585 23.37 27.47 20.20
N ASP A 586 23.26 28.67 20.75
CA ASP A 586 24.33 29.42 21.41
C ASP A 586 23.98 29.55 22.90
N ALA A 587 24.70 28.85 23.77
CA ALA A 587 24.53 28.95 25.22
C ALA A 587 24.88 30.37 25.68
N LYS A 588 24.21 30.84 26.73
CA LYS A 588 24.38 32.20 27.22
C LYS A 588 25.17 32.19 28.51
N ASP A 589 26.40 32.67 28.42
CA ASP A 589 27.27 32.94 29.57
C ASP A 589 26.56 33.82 30.62
N ASP A 590 26.43 33.28 31.83
CA ASP A 590 26.16 34.05 33.02
C ASP A 590 27.06 33.66 34.22
N ASN A 591 26.78 34.17 35.43
CA ASN A 591 27.64 33.96 36.60
C ASN A 591 26.89 33.21 37.72
N VAL A 592 25.84 32.50 37.36
CA VAL A 592 24.96 31.75 38.25
C VAL A 592 25.24 30.27 38.06
N ARG A 593 25.65 29.63 39.14
CA ARG A 593 25.84 28.18 39.12
C ARG A 593 24.50 27.45 39.06
N GLU A 594 24.16 26.96 37.88
CA GLU A 594 23.00 26.12 37.59
C GLU A 594 23.37 24.62 37.50
N LYS A 595 22.41 23.76 37.17
CA LYS A 595 22.67 22.33 36.91
C LYS A 595 22.95 22.13 35.43
N ASP A 596 23.52 20.99 35.03
CA ASP A 596 23.56 20.64 33.62
C ASP A 596 22.12 20.58 33.08
N GLU A 597 21.89 21.23 31.94
CA GLU A 597 20.58 21.37 31.32
C GLU A 597 20.57 20.71 29.95
N THR A 598 19.39 20.27 29.51
CA THR A 598 19.24 19.65 28.19
C THR A 598 18.42 20.52 27.25
N ILE A 599 18.69 20.38 25.96
CA ILE A 599 17.83 20.87 24.89
C ILE A 599 17.50 19.67 24.02
N ASN A 600 16.21 19.54 23.69
CA ASN A 600 15.66 18.42 22.96
C ASN A 600 14.90 18.95 21.75
N LEU A 601 15.28 18.55 20.54
CA LEU A 601 14.47 18.79 19.34
C LEU A 601 13.84 17.48 18.88
N THR A 602 12.56 17.52 18.51
CA THR A 602 11.82 16.33 18.08
C THR A 602 11.09 16.61 16.77
N LEU A 603 11.35 15.82 15.73
CA LEU A 603 10.64 15.97 14.45
C LEU A 603 9.14 15.73 14.59
N VAL A 604 8.34 16.56 13.92
CA VAL A 604 6.89 16.43 13.79
C VAL A 604 6.54 16.45 12.30
N ALA A 605 5.55 15.66 11.88
CA ALA A 605 5.14 15.48 10.48
C ALA A 605 5.28 16.78 9.65
N ALA A 606 6.15 16.72 8.64
CA ALA A 606 6.47 17.85 7.78
C ALA A 606 5.32 18.12 6.80
N LYS A 607 5.21 19.38 6.35
CA LYS A 607 4.23 19.79 5.33
C LYS A 607 4.94 20.56 4.23
N TYR A 608 4.57 20.29 2.99
CA TYR A 608 4.98 21.14 1.88
C TYR A 608 4.35 22.53 2.02
N SER A 609 5.12 23.57 1.74
CA SER A 609 4.63 24.95 1.75
C SER A 609 3.68 25.20 0.57
N ASP A 610 2.50 25.78 0.84
CA ASP A 610 1.43 26.12 -0.13
C ASP A 610 1.80 27.22 -1.18
N GLU A 611 3.07 27.46 -1.51
CA GLU A 611 3.49 28.62 -2.31
C GLU A 611 2.99 28.63 -3.78
N ASP A 612 2.44 27.53 -4.30
CA ASP A 612 1.92 27.47 -5.67
C ASP A 612 0.44 27.88 -5.84
N LYS A 613 -0.34 28.07 -4.76
CA LYS A 613 -1.77 28.45 -4.89
C LYS A 613 -2.00 29.92 -5.29
N GLN A 614 -0.96 30.75 -5.39
CA GLN A 614 -1.12 32.20 -5.56
C GLN A 614 -1.07 32.72 -7.01
N LYS A 615 -1.10 31.84 -8.02
CA LYS A 615 -1.19 32.26 -9.44
C LYS A 615 -2.48 31.86 -10.17
N ASP A 616 -3.34 31.04 -9.57
CA ASP A 616 -4.52 30.49 -10.25
C ASP A 616 -5.78 31.38 -10.21
N ASP A 617 -5.72 32.53 -9.52
CA ASP A 617 -6.87 33.45 -9.36
C ASP A 617 -6.76 34.74 -10.21
N GLU A 618 -6.00 34.75 -11.31
CA GLU A 618 -6.10 35.84 -12.30
C GLU A 618 -7.35 35.62 -13.18
N VAL A 619 -8.51 35.91 -12.59
CA VAL A 619 -9.81 36.03 -13.27
C VAL A 619 -9.66 36.95 -14.48
N ILE A 620 -9.78 36.37 -15.67
CA ILE A 620 -10.01 37.12 -16.91
C ILE A 620 -11.38 37.81 -16.76
N ASP A 621 -11.35 39.12 -16.52
CA ASP A 621 -12.52 40.02 -16.58
C ASP A 621 -12.96 40.18 -18.05
N ASP A 622 -13.74 39.23 -18.55
CA ASP A 622 -14.54 39.43 -19.77
C ASP A 622 -16.02 39.57 -19.43
N LYS A 623 -16.36 40.75 -18.89
CA LYS A 623 -17.70 41.33 -19.01
C LYS A 623 -17.99 41.72 -20.47
N GLU A 624 -18.37 40.76 -21.29
CA GLU A 624 -19.35 40.97 -22.36
C GLU A 624 -19.75 39.62 -22.97
N ILE A 625 -21.01 39.52 -23.40
CA ILE A 625 -21.65 38.37 -24.08
C ILE A 625 -22.38 37.41 -23.12
N LEU A 626 -23.61 37.77 -22.71
CA LEU A 626 -24.82 37.06 -23.15
C LEU A 626 -26.11 37.80 -22.68
N GLU A 627 -26.46 38.88 -23.38
CA GLU A 627 -27.88 39.25 -23.52
C GLU A 627 -28.48 38.37 -24.61
N LYS A 628 -29.25 37.34 -24.21
CA LYS A 628 -30.53 36.91 -24.83
C LYS A 628 -31.05 35.61 -24.22
N GLN A 629 -32.05 35.75 -23.36
CA GLN A 629 -33.14 34.77 -23.16
C GLN A 629 -33.94 34.56 -24.48
N PRO A 630 -34.78 33.50 -24.66
CA PRO A 630 -35.73 33.02 -23.63
C PRO A 630 -36.22 31.53 -23.60
N GLN A 631 -36.69 31.15 -22.39
CA GLN A 631 -37.88 30.36 -22.01
C GLN A 631 -38.08 28.91 -22.54
N GLU A 632 -38.18 27.91 -21.64
CA GLU A 632 -39.46 27.27 -21.29
C GLU A 632 -39.42 26.31 -20.05
N THR A 633 -40.35 26.58 -19.12
CA THR A 633 -41.08 25.69 -18.18
C THR A 633 -40.40 24.84 -17.09
N ALA A 634 -40.65 25.28 -15.85
CA ALA A 634 -40.52 24.55 -14.59
C ALA A 634 -41.83 23.84 -14.19
N ARG A 635 -41.73 22.75 -13.41
CA ARG A 635 -42.75 22.37 -12.42
C ARG A 635 -42.17 21.62 -11.20
N GLN A 636 -42.14 22.34 -10.08
CA GLN A 636 -42.41 21.94 -8.67
C GLN A 636 -41.59 20.83 -8.00
N ALA A 637 -40.83 21.22 -6.96
CA ALA A 637 -41.21 21.01 -5.55
C ALA A 637 -40.36 21.91 -4.64
N GLU A 638 -41.03 22.81 -3.91
CA GLU A 638 -40.49 23.56 -2.77
C GLU A 638 -40.65 22.70 -1.52
N GLU A 639 -39.60 22.57 -0.71
CA GLU A 639 -39.73 22.36 0.73
C GLU A 639 -38.75 23.31 1.45
N GLU A 640 -39.35 24.12 2.31
CA GLU A 640 -38.82 25.29 3.01
C GLU A 640 -38.27 24.83 4.37
N ILE A 641 -37.01 25.12 4.68
CA ILE A 641 -36.43 24.94 6.03
C ILE A 641 -36.37 26.32 6.70
N GLU A 642 -36.99 26.40 7.89
CA GLU A 642 -37.19 27.59 8.72
C GLU A 642 -35.88 28.17 9.32
N PRO A 643 -35.80 29.48 9.64
CA PRO A 643 -34.55 30.20 9.91
C PRO A 643 -34.04 30.12 11.37
N GLU A 644 -34.16 28.97 12.03
CA GLU A 644 -33.79 28.81 13.46
C GLU A 644 -32.44 28.09 13.68
N ASP A 645 -31.81 27.56 12.62
CA ASP A 645 -30.56 26.80 12.69
C ASP A 645 -29.28 27.56 12.31
N VAL A 646 -29.35 28.88 12.07
CA VAL A 646 -28.19 29.71 11.67
C VAL A 646 -27.33 30.17 12.87
N GLY A 647 -27.66 29.72 14.09
CA GLY A 647 -27.07 30.24 15.34
C GLY A 647 -26.03 29.36 16.06
N LYS A 648 -25.70 28.16 15.56
CA LYS A 648 -24.73 27.24 16.23
C LYS A 648 -23.45 26.95 15.44
N LEU A 649 -23.22 27.65 14.34
CA LEU A 649 -22.06 27.52 13.46
C LEU A 649 -20.94 28.54 13.77
N MET A 650 -20.57 28.73 15.04
CA MET A 650 -19.43 29.58 15.42
C MET A 650 -18.95 29.23 16.85
N GLN A 651 -18.37 28.04 17.06
CA GLN A 651 -17.41 27.77 18.15
C GLN A 651 -16.87 26.32 18.03
N SER A 652 -16.04 26.06 17.03
CA SER A 652 -15.18 24.87 17.03
C SER A 652 -13.94 25.15 16.20
N THR A 653 -12.87 25.59 16.87
CA THR A 653 -11.48 25.38 16.42
C THR A 653 -10.56 25.88 17.53
N VAL A 654 -10.24 24.97 18.46
CA VAL A 654 -8.87 24.77 18.94
C VAL A 654 -8.78 23.26 19.21
N ASN A 655 -8.30 22.50 18.21
CA ASN A 655 -7.94 21.10 18.40
C ASN A 655 -6.57 21.07 19.05
N ASP A 656 -6.47 20.49 20.25
CA ASP A 656 -5.20 20.08 20.84
C ASP A 656 -4.71 18.82 20.10
N TYR A 657 -3.63 18.98 19.32
CA TYR A 657 -2.97 17.90 18.59
C TYR A 657 -2.15 17.03 19.56
N LYS A 658 -2.34 15.71 19.56
CA LYS A 658 -1.45 14.77 20.28
C LYS A 658 -0.53 14.06 19.27
N ILE A 659 0.71 14.52 19.24
CA ILE A 659 1.86 13.94 18.52
C ILE A 659 2.17 12.58 19.16
N ALA A 660 2.38 11.54 18.35
CA ALA A 660 2.90 10.25 18.81
C ALA A 660 4.27 10.46 19.48
N THR A 661 4.60 9.75 20.54
CA THR A 661 5.92 9.84 21.19
C THR A 661 7.03 9.50 20.20
N VAL A 662 7.63 10.51 19.60
CA VAL A 662 8.87 10.44 18.83
C VAL A 662 10.01 10.73 19.80
N SER A 663 11.10 9.96 19.75
CA SER A 663 12.26 10.24 20.59
C SER A 663 12.94 11.53 20.14
N ALA A 664 13.44 12.29 21.10
CA ALA A 664 14.05 13.59 20.85
C ALA A 664 15.56 13.45 20.65
N VAL A 665 16.11 14.24 19.74
CA VAL A 665 17.56 14.44 19.63
C VAL A 665 17.96 15.38 20.75
N MET A 666 18.78 14.88 21.68
CA MET A 666 19.14 15.58 22.91
C MET A 666 20.59 16.05 22.87
N ALA A 667 20.83 17.25 23.39
CA ALA A 667 22.16 17.74 23.70
C ALA A 667 22.19 18.41 25.08
N THR A 668 23.37 18.46 25.70
CA THR A 668 23.55 18.97 27.06
C THR A 668 24.38 20.25 27.07
N ILE A 669 23.92 21.27 27.79
CA ILE A 669 24.73 22.42 28.20
C ILE A 669 25.29 22.10 29.58
N THR A 670 26.61 21.94 29.68
CA THR A 670 27.28 21.61 30.95
C THR A 670 27.76 22.88 31.65
N ASN A 671 27.55 22.93 32.96
CA ASN A 671 28.01 24.04 33.79
C ASN A 671 29.52 23.89 34.11
N ASP A 672 30.36 24.86 33.73
CA ASP A 672 31.80 24.94 34.05
C ASP A 672 32.16 26.11 35.00
N ASP A 673 31.18 26.58 35.77
CA ASP A 673 31.28 27.75 36.62
C ASP A 673 32.12 27.43 37.88
N THR A 674 33.45 27.45 37.72
CA THR A 674 34.44 27.03 38.73
C THR A 674 34.60 28.05 39.85
N THR A 675 33.68 28.06 40.82
CA THR A 675 33.91 28.73 42.11
C THR A 675 34.04 27.77 43.28
N THR A 676 35.27 27.29 43.55
CA THR A 676 35.65 26.84 44.91
C THR A 676 36.99 27.43 45.37
N ASP A 677 36.85 28.52 46.11
CA ASP A 677 37.42 28.78 47.44
C ASP A 677 38.80 28.18 47.77
N SER A 678 39.84 28.99 47.55
CA SER A 678 41.21 28.71 48.01
C SER A 678 41.43 29.30 49.41
N GLY A 679 40.98 28.58 50.44
CA GLY A 679 41.21 28.91 51.84
C GLY A 679 41.47 27.71 52.76
N GLY A 680 42.72 27.24 52.85
CA GLY A 680 43.19 26.55 54.07
C GLY A 680 44.07 25.29 53.93
N ASN A 681 45.39 25.51 53.83
CA ASN A 681 46.53 24.79 54.44
C ASN A 681 46.62 23.22 54.43
N PRO A 682 47.77 22.63 54.05
CA PRO A 682 47.95 21.18 53.96
C PRO A 682 48.47 20.55 55.27
N GLY A 683 47.96 19.36 55.60
CA GLY A 683 48.47 18.53 56.70
C GLY A 683 48.18 17.04 56.42
N GLY A 684 49.25 16.25 56.26
CA GLY A 684 49.17 14.89 55.73
C GLY A 684 48.88 13.78 56.73
N GLY A 685 49.03 12.54 56.24
CA GLY A 685 49.32 11.35 57.04
C GLY A 685 48.29 10.21 56.98
N ASN A 686 48.64 9.20 56.18
CA ASN A 686 48.80 7.79 56.59
C ASN A 686 47.56 6.88 56.88
N SER A 687 47.47 5.84 56.02
CA SER A 687 47.27 4.40 56.28
C SER A 687 46.08 3.82 57.05
N GLY A 688 45.52 2.76 56.44
CA GLY A 688 44.97 1.56 57.09
C GLY A 688 43.51 1.70 57.53
N GLY A 689 42.65 0.71 57.43
CA GLY A 689 42.75 -0.70 57.11
C GLY A 689 41.35 -1.27 57.38
N GLY A 690 40.93 -2.28 56.64
CA GLY A 690 39.57 -2.83 56.73
C GLY A 690 39.24 -3.49 58.07
N ASN A 691 37.95 -3.76 58.29
CA ASN A 691 37.39 -5.11 58.30
C ASN A 691 36.07 -5.17 59.09
N SER A 692 35.18 -6.01 58.57
CA SER A 692 34.25 -6.93 59.23
C SER A 692 33.00 -6.44 59.98
N GLY A 693 31.89 -7.06 59.55
CA GLY A 693 30.90 -7.70 60.43
C GLY A 693 29.73 -6.78 60.78
N GLY A 694 28.50 -7.02 60.35
CA GLY A 694 27.79 -8.31 60.33
C GLY A 694 26.85 -8.35 61.54
N GLY A 695 25.53 -8.43 61.30
CA GLY A 695 24.57 -8.71 62.37
C GLY A 695 23.21 -7.99 62.25
N ASN A 696 22.31 -8.58 61.46
CA ASN A 696 20.87 -8.66 61.77
C ASN A 696 20.70 -9.61 63.00
N PRO A 697 19.52 -9.87 63.63
CA PRO A 697 18.17 -9.36 63.41
C PRO A 697 17.32 -9.11 64.69
N GLY A 698 16.05 -8.70 64.51
CA GLY A 698 14.97 -8.99 65.47
C GLY A 698 13.93 -7.85 65.59
N SER A 699 12.77 -7.94 64.93
CA SER A 699 11.52 -8.55 65.44
C SER A 699 11.02 -7.95 66.77
N GLY A 700 9.85 -7.29 66.76
CA GLY A 700 9.16 -6.91 68.01
C GLY A 700 7.85 -6.15 67.82
N ASN A 701 6.77 -6.90 67.74
CA ASN A 701 5.35 -6.53 67.70
C ASN A 701 4.85 -5.78 68.97
N SER A 702 3.82 -4.93 68.79
CA SER A 702 2.57 -4.82 69.61
C SER A 702 2.19 -3.45 70.18
N GLY A 703 0.92 -3.08 69.97
CA GLY A 703 0.04 -2.64 71.08
C GLY A 703 -0.42 -1.18 71.16
N GLY A 704 -1.50 -0.86 70.42
CA GLY A 704 -2.69 -0.05 70.77
C GLY A 704 -2.72 1.04 71.86
N GLY A 705 -3.31 2.20 71.52
CA GLY A 705 -3.83 3.18 72.48
C GLY A 705 -4.31 4.50 71.85
N ASN A 706 -5.62 4.63 71.65
CA ASN A 706 -6.36 5.74 71.03
C ASN A 706 -6.56 6.94 71.98
N SER A 707 -6.37 8.19 71.50
CA SER A 707 -7.36 9.30 71.55
C SER A 707 -6.73 10.68 71.31
N GLY A 708 -7.27 11.48 70.38
CA GLY A 708 -7.19 12.95 70.47
C GLY A 708 -6.94 13.75 69.19
N GLY A 709 -7.92 13.77 68.28
CA GLY A 709 -8.34 14.91 67.42
C GLY A 709 -7.32 15.86 66.78
N GLY A 710 -7.21 15.77 65.45
CA GLY A 710 -6.72 16.85 64.59
C GLY A 710 -6.47 16.38 63.15
N ASN A 711 -7.43 16.56 62.24
CA ASN A 711 -7.23 16.56 60.78
C ASN A 711 -7.14 18.05 60.36
N PRO A 712 -6.39 18.48 59.31
CA PRO A 712 -6.17 17.76 58.06
C PRO A 712 -4.73 17.77 57.51
N GLY A 713 -4.37 16.71 56.82
CA GLY A 713 -3.10 16.61 56.09
C GLY A 713 -2.92 15.21 55.55
N GLY A 714 -3.86 14.78 54.70
CA GLY A 714 -3.71 13.55 53.95
C GLY A 714 -2.41 13.60 53.17
N VAL A 715 -1.51 12.66 53.49
CA VAL A 715 -0.45 12.26 52.57
C VAL A 715 -1.14 11.94 51.25
N GLY A 716 -0.76 12.65 50.19
CA GLY A 716 -1.34 12.49 48.86
C GLY A 716 -1.35 11.01 48.50
N LYS A 717 -2.55 10.45 48.37
CA LYS A 717 -2.74 9.17 47.69
C LYS A 717 -2.16 9.33 46.28
N ASN A 718 -1.37 8.35 45.85
CA ASN A 718 -0.99 8.18 44.45
C ASN A 718 -2.23 8.40 43.56
N PRO A 719 -2.15 9.15 42.44
CA PRO A 719 -3.32 9.50 41.66
C PRO A 719 -4.00 8.21 41.17
N ALA A 720 -5.25 8.02 41.58
CA ALA A 720 -6.01 6.82 41.27
C ALA A 720 -6.35 6.77 39.77
N THR A 721 -6.04 5.65 39.13
CA THR A 721 -6.58 5.26 37.82
C THR A 721 -8.10 5.33 37.85
N LYS A 722 -8.70 6.00 36.86
CA LYS A 722 -10.16 6.04 36.70
C LYS A 722 -10.58 4.90 35.78
N ILE A 723 -11.47 4.04 36.27
CA ILE A 723 -12.14 3.01 35.47
C ILE A 723 -13.60 3.45 35.34
N SER A 724 -14.10 3.68 34.12
CA SER A 724 -15.53 3.90 33.89
C SER A 724 -16.20 2.54 33.74
N LYS A 725 -17.01 2.16 34.75
CA LYS A 725 -17.82 0.94 34.70
C LYS A 725 -18.97 1.00 33.70
N THR A 726 -19.46 2.20 33.41
CA THR A 726 -20.63 2.40 32.54
C THR A 726 -20.22 2.30 31.08
N ASP A 727 -19.08 2.89 30.73
CA ASP A 727 -18.62 3.01 29.33
C ASP A 727 -17.64 1.88 28.94
N LYS A 728 -17.30 0.99 29.90
CA LYS A 728 -16.34 -0.13 29.74
C LYS A 728 -14.99 0.35 29.18
N THR A 729 -14.59 1.55 29.57
CA THR A 729 -13.35 2.24 29.20
C THR A 729 -12.48 2.41 30.44
N PHE A 730 -11.17 2.22 30.31
CA PHE A 730 -10.21 2.49 31.39
C PHE A 730 -9.13 3.47 30.93
N ALA A 731 -8.62 4.26 31.87
CA ALA A 731 -7.48 5.15 31.64
C ALA A 731 -6.42 4.98 32.74
N LEU A 732 -5.16 5.04 32.30
CA LEU A 732 -4.02 5.14 33.19
C LEU A 732 -3.82 6.60 33.58
N ASN A 733 -3.70 6.87 34.88
CA ASN A 733 -3.40 8.20 35.43
C ASN A 733 -2.18 8.06 36.36
N GLY A 734 -1.07 8.71 36.04
CA GLY A 734 0.17 8.73 36.85
C GLY A 734 1.36 8.06 36.17
N ASP A 735 2.47 7.82 36.87
CA ASP A 735 3.72 7.29 36.30
C ASP A 735 3.69 5.76 35.99
N VAL A 736 2.53 5.21 35.60
CA VAL A 736 2.37 3.79 35.27
C VAL A 736 2.35 3.62 33.76
N ALA A 737 3.43 3.08 33.20
CA ALA A 737 3.53 2.77 31.76
C ALA A 737 3.20 1.30 31.46
N ASN A 738 3.52 0.37 32.37
CA ASN A 738 3.39 -1.07 32.14
C ASN A 738 2.17 -1.68 32.84
N VAL A 739 1.41 -2.45 32.09
CA VAL A 739 0.20 -3.13 32.53
C VAL A 739 0.34 -4.63 32.31
N LYS A 740 0.18 -5.40 33.37
CA LYS A 740 0.19 -6.86 33.29
C LYS A 740 -1.23 -7.40 33.14
N PHE A 741 -1.48 -8.10 32.04
CA PHE A 741 -2.69 -8.88 31.80
C PHE A 741 -2.39 -10.34 32.19
N LEU A 742 -3.14 -10.88 33.15
CA LEU A 742 -2.96 -12.23 33.69
C LEU A 742 -4.21 -13.06 33.44
N LEU A 743 -4.08 -14.20 32.76
CA LEU A 743 -5.16 -15.17 32.63
C LEU A 743 -5.45 -15.81 34.01
N LYS A 744 -6.65 -15.59 34.55
CA LYS A 744 -7.07 -16.10 35.87
C LYS A 744 -7.89 -17.38 35.77
N LYS A 745 -8.72 -17.44 34.73
CA LYS A 745 -9.69 -18.49 34.50
C LYS A 745 -9.93 -18.62 32.99
N SER A 746 -9.97 -19.86 32.52
CA SER A 746 -10.57 -20.21 31.23
C SER A 746 -11.40 -21.48 31.41
N SER A 747 -12.64 -21.43 30.93
CA SER A 747 -13.50 -22.58 30.67
C SER A 747 -14.16 -22.46 29.30
N ALA A 748 -13.52 -21.72 28.38
CA ALA A 748 -14.02 -21.42 27.06
C ALA A 748 -14.18 -22.70 26.22
N GLY A 749 -15.23 -22.74 25.40
CA GLY A 749 -15.52 -23.82 24.46
C GLY A 749 -14.80 -23.70 23.12
N SER A 750 -14.12 -22.58 22.87
CA SER A 750 -13.34 -22.28 21.66
C SER A 750 -12.00 -21.62 22.00
N VAL A 751 -11.10 -21.53 21.03
CA VAL A 751 -9.91 -20.69 21.14
C VAL A 751 -10.32 -19.24 20.89
N ASN A 752 -9.96 -18.33 21.79
CA ASN A 752 -10.38 -16.94 21.72
C ASN A 752 -9.17 -16.01 21.79
N GLU A 753 -9.15 -14.95 21.00
CA GLU A 753 -8.12 -13.92 21.10
C GLU A 753 -8.61 -12.70 21.85
N ILE A 754 -7.90 -12.31 22.90
CA ILE A 754 -8.17 -11.08 23.64
C ILE A 754 -7.30 -9.98 23.06
N ALA A 755 -7.91 -8.83 22.76
CA ALA A 755 -7.22 -7.68 22.23
C ALA A 755 -7.64 -6.40 22.96
N LEU A 756 -6.78 -5.38 22.88
CA LEU A 756 -7.04 -4.04 23.39
C LEU A 756 -6.92 -3.01 22.29
N PHE A 757 -7.69 -1.93 22.37
CA PHE A 757 -7.62 -0.82 21.44
C PHE A 757 -7.80 0.51 22.17
N LYS A 758 -7.22 1.55 21.59
CA LYS A 758 -7.29 2.91 22.11
C LYS A 758 -8.57 3.59 21.64
N VAL A 759 -9.13 4.45 22.49
CA VAL A 759 -10.32 5.26 22.20
C VAL A 759 -10.05 6.73 22.50
N ASP A 760 -10.84 7.62 21.90
CA ASP A 760 -10.61 9.06 21.91
C ASP A 760 -10.96 9.69 23.27
N ASP A 761 -11.99 9.17 23.93
CA ASP A 761 -12.60 9.77 25.11
C ASP A 761 -13.11 8.75 26.14
N GLU A 762 -13.63 9.25 27.27
CA GLU A 762 -14.22 8.42 28.33
C GLU A 762 -15.43 7.62 27.81
N GLN A 763 -16.12 8.12 26.78
CA GLN A 763 -17.30 7.49 26.17
C GLN A 763 -16.93 6.33 25.24
N GLY A 764 -15.64 6.17 24.92
CA GLY A 764 -15.14 5.10 24.09
C GLY A 764 -15.28 5.37 22.60
N THR A 765 -15.39 6.61 22.15
CA THR A 765 -15.49 6.90 20.70
C THR A 765 -14.17 6.60 19.95
N ILE A 766 -14.25 6.30 18.66
CA ILE A 766 -13.07 6.15 17.79
C ILE A 766 -13.28 6.99 16.54
N ASN A 767 -12.42 7.96 16.31
CA ASN A 767 -12.55 8.95 15.24
C ASN A 767 -13.96 9.60 15.23
N GLY A 768 -14.52 9.85 16.42
CA GLY A 768 -15.87 10.38 16.60
C GLY A 768 -17.03 9.39 16.36
N ILE A 769 -16.75 8.13 16.04
CA ILE A 769 -17.74 7.06 15.91
C ILE A 769 -18.10 6.56 17.31
N SER A 770 -19.40 6.54 17.60
CA SER A 770 -19.93 6.08 18.88
C SER A 770 -19.86 4.55 18.99
N PRO A 771 -19.64 3.98 20.19
CA PRO A 771 -19.77 2.53 20.44
C PRO A 771 -21.07 1.87 19.95
N ASP A 772 -22.12 2.67 19.77
CA ASP A 772 -23.45 2.22 19.33
C ASP A 772 -23.65 2.28 17.80
N ASP A 773 -22.69 2.80 17.04
CA ASP A 773 -22.76 2.90 15.58
C ASP A 773 -22.41 1.57 14.89
N ASP A 774 -23.08 1.28 13.77
CA ASP A 774 -22.97 -0.01 13.05
C ASP A 774 -21.53 -0.34 12.58
N ASN A 775 -20.70 0.67 12.31
CA ASN A 775 -19.32 0.51 11.84
C ASN A 775 -18.27 0.48 12.97
N TYR A 776 -18.68 0.66 14.23
CA TYR A 776 -17.73 0.78 15.34
C TYR A 776 -16.88 -0.50 15.54
N THR A 777 -17.48 -1.68 15.39
CA THR A 777 -16.76 -2.97 15.54
C THR A 777 -15.64 -3.13 14.53
N GLU A 778 -15.86 -2.69 13.31
CA GLU A 778 -14.87 -2.75 12.24
C GLU A 778 -13.68 -1.87 12.58
N VAL A 779 -13.92 -0.59 12.89
CA VAL A 779 -12.87 0.38 13.24
C VAL A 779 -12.12 -0.03 14.51
N ALA A 780 -12.83 -0.50 15.54
CA ALA A 780 -12.23 -1.00 16.77
C ALA A 780 -11.30 -2.19 16.53
N SER A 781 -11.70 -3.11 15.66
CA SER A 781 -10.90 -4.30 15.35
C SER A 781 -9.66 -3.97 14.53
N GLN A 782 -9.73 -2.99 13.62
CA GLN A 782 -8.57 -2.54 12.86
C GLN A 782 -7.50 -1.91 13.77
N ASN A 783 -7.94 -1.15 14.78
CA ASN A 783 -7.07 -0.42 15.72
C ASN A 783 -6.64 -1.25 16.95
N ALA A 784 -6.96 -2.54 17.01
CA ALA A 784 -6.68 -3.38 18.16
C ALA A 784 -5.31 -4.07 18.11
N THR A 785 -4.73 -4.30 19.27
CA THR A 785 -3.49 -5.04 19.47
C THR A 785 -3.79 -6.31 20.26
N THR A 786 -3.19 -7.43 19.86
CA THR A 786 -3.33 -8.71 20.55
C THR A 786 -2.74 -8.64 21.95
N VAL A 787 -3.54 -9.04 22.95
CA VAL A 787 -3.08 -9.28 24.30
C VAL A 787 -2.57 -10.70 24.41
N PHE A 788 -3.43 -11.70 24.20
CA PHE A 788 -3.05 -13.10 24.02
C PHE A 788 -4.26 -13.92 23.57
N SER A 789 -4.01 -15.09 23.01
CA SER A 789 -5.02 -16.12 22.77
C SER A 789 -5.18 -17.04 23.98
N VAL A 790 -6.42 -17.48 24.21
CA VAL A 790 -6.82 -18.39 25.29
C VAL A 790 -7.25 -19.70 24.65
N LEU A 791 -6.53 -20.77 24.98
CA LEU A 791 -6.83 -22.11 24.47
C LEU A 791 -8.07 -22.71 25.16
N LYS A 792 -8.84 -23.49 24.40
CA LYS A 792 -9.95 -24.31 24.91
C LYS A 792 -9.44 -25.48 25.76
N ASN A 793 -8.47 -26.22 25.24
CA ASN A 793 -7.89 -27.42 25.84
C ASN A 793 -6.37 -27.24 25.95
N PRO A 794 -5.86 -26.54 26.97
CA PRO A 794 -4.42 -26.34 27.10
C PRO A 794 -3.69 -27.67 27.35
N PRO A 795 -2.54 -27.93 26.69
CA PRO A 795 -1.86 -29.20 26.81
C PRO A 795 -1.22 -29.36 28.17
N LYS A 796 -1.00 -30.62 28.57
CA LYS A 796 -0.36 -30.93 29.84
C LYS A 796 1.04 -30.30 29.92
N GLY A 797 1.28 -29.54 30.99
CA GLY A 797 2.57 -28.89 31.26
C GLY A 797 2.62 -27.41 30.86
N LEU A 798 1.64 -26.92 30.09
CA LEU A 798 1.48 -25.48 29.88
C LEU A 798 1.13 -24.80 31.21
N LYS A 799 1.76 -23.66 31.47
CA LYS A 799 1.50 -22.85 32.66
C LYS A 799 0.06 -22.35 32.65
N THR A 800 -0.58 -22.32 33.82
CA THR A 800 -1.97 -21.86 33.96
C THR A 800 -2.09 -20.36 34.22
N ASP A 801 -0.99 -19.70 34.58
CA ASP A 801 -0.89 -18.28 34.91
C ASP A 801 -0.21 -17.48 33.79
N LEU A 802 -0.61 -17.76 32.54
CA LEU A 802 -0.13 -17.04 31.36
C LEU A 802 -0.40 -15.54 31.51
N SER A 803 0.60 -14.73 31.17
CA SER A 803 0.50 -13.29 31.29
C SER A 803 1.27 -12.54 30.22
N ARG A 804 0.86 -11.30 29.97
CA ARG A 804 1.51 -10.35 29.08
C ARG A 804 1.69 -9.01 29.75
N ILE A 805 2.87 -8.41 29.62
CA ILE A 805 3.12 -7.03 30.05
C ILE A 805 3.08 -6.13 28.82
N ILE A 806 2.06 -5.28 28.77
CA ILE A 806 1.88 -4.33 27.67
C ILE A 806 2.10 -2.92 28.20
N GLU A 807 2.88 -2.15 27.45
CA GLU A 807 3.05 -0.73 27.70
C GLU A 807 1.89 0.05 27.08
N LEU A 808 1.26 0.91 27.87
CA LEU A 808 0.11 1.70 27.45
C LEU A 808 0.37 3.19 27.71
N ASP A 809 -0.08 4.01 26.77
CA ASP A 809 0.04 5.47 26.87
C ASP A 809 -0.69 6.03 28.12
N ASN A 810 0.05 6.75 28.96
CA ASN A 810 -0.52 7.46 30.10
C ASN A 810 -1.52 8.54 29.66
N GLY A 811 -2.62 8.69 30.40
CA GLY A 811 -3.67 9.67 30.10
C GLY A 811 -4.45 9.39 28.80
N LYS A 812 -4.40 8.15 28.29
CA LYS A 812 -5.23 7.66 27.18
C LYS A 812 -6.30 6.70 27.69
N PHE A 813 -7.36 6.58 26.90
CA PHE A 813 -8.47 5.70 27.15
C PHE A 813 -8.34 4.42 26.31
N PHE A 814 -8.70 3.29 26.90
CA PHE A 814 -8.61 1.99 26.27
C PHE A 814 -9.87 1.15 26.52
N ARG A 815 -10.16 0.27 25.57
CA ARG A 815 -11.19 -0.77 25.65
C ARG A 815 -10.59 -2.11 25.21
N LEU A 816 -11.28 -3.20 25.55
CA LEU A 816 -10.94 -4.54 25.07
C LEU A 816 -12.02 -5.09 24.16
N LEU A 817 -11.60 -6.01 23.30
CA LEU A 817 -12.48 -6.88 22.53
C LEU A 817 -11.99 -8.32 22.64
N MET A 818 -12.86 -9.24 22.27
CA MET A 818 -12.52 -10.65 22.08
C MET A 818 -12.88 -11.05 20.64
N VAL A 819 -11.98 -11.77 19.97
CA VAL A 819 -12.26 -12.44 18.71
C VAL A 819 -12.55 -13.91 19.02
N ASN A 820 -13.80 -14.32 18.82
CA ASN A 820 -14.24 -15.68 19.12
C ASN A 820 -13.88 -16.64 17.97
N ASN A 821 -13.15 -17.71 18.28
CA ASN A 821 -12.72 -18.74 17.33
C ASN A 821 -11.98 -18.14 16.11
N GLY A 822 -11.07 -17.21 16.38
CA GLY A 822 -10.32 -16.48 15.36
C GLY A 822 -9.33 -15.48 15.96
N THR A 823 -8.63 -14.75 15.10
CA THR A 823 -7.63 -13.73 15.45
C THR A 823 -7.90 -12.41 14.75
N LEU A 824 -7.31 -11.33 15.25
CA LEU A 824 -7.28 -10.03 14.60
C LEU A 824 -6.64 -10.11 13.20
N ASP A 825 -5.60 -10.91 13.05
CA ASP A 825 -4.91 -11.05 11.76
C ASP A 825 -5.77 -11.78 10.74
N GLY A 826 -6.48 -12.83 11.18
CA GLY A 826 -7.51 -13.49 10.38
C GLY A 826 -8.65 -12.53 9.99
N LEU A 827 -9.04 -11.62 10.87
CA LEU A 827 -10.09 -10.64 10.59
C LEU A 827 -9.62 -9.59 9.58
N ARG A 828 -8.39 -9.08 9.73
CA ARG A 828 -7.77 -8.08 8.83
C ARG A 828 -7.55 -8.61 7.42
N LYS A 829 -7.22 -9.91 7.28
CA LYS A 829 -7.09 -10.61 6.01
C LYS A 829 -8.45 -11.08 5.43
N GLY A 830 -9.54 -10.94 6.19
CA GLY A 830 -10.88 -11.33 5.75
C GLY A 830 -11.17 -12.83 5.82
N SER A 831 -10.31 -13.59 6.51
CA SER A 831 -10.40 -15.04 6.71
C SER A 831 -11.43 -15.43 7.78
N ILE A 832 -11.88 -14.48 8.61
CA ILE A 832 -12.98 -14.61 9.57
C ILE A 832 -13.90 -13.38 9.51
N ASN A 833 -15.13 -13.48 10.03
CA ASN A 833 -16.13 -12.41 9.90
C ASN A 833 -16.20 -11.51 11.13
N LEU A 834 -16.60 -10.23 10.94
CA LEU A 834 -16.87 -9.29 12.04
C LEU A 834 -17.89 -9.80 13.07
N SER A 835 -18.77 -10.73 12.67
CA SER A 835 -19.71 -11.40 13.57
C SER A 835 -19.05 -12.28 14.63
N GLN A 836 -17.74 -12.55 14.52
CA GLN A 836 -16.93 -13.26 15.52
C GLN A 836 -16.30 -12.30 16.54
N VAL A 837 -16.34 -10.99 16.29
CA VAL A 837 -15.85 -9.99 17.25
C VAL A 837 -16.91 -9.75 18.31
N ARG A 838 -16.47 -9.70 19.56
CA ARG A 838 -17.26 -9.30 20.72
C ARG A 838 -16.62 -8.06 21.33
N LEU A 839 -17.28 -6.93 21.10
CA LEU A 839 -16.94 -5.70 21.79
C LEU A 839 -17.34 -5.75 23.27
N SER A 840 -16.69 -4.91 24.06
CA SER A 840 -16.83 -4.82 25.51
C SER A 840 -18.24 -4.62 26.05
N ASN A 841 -19.28 -4.48 25.23
CA ASN A 841 -20.70 -4.47 25.65
C ASN A 841 -21.11 -5.79 26.34
N SER A 842 -20.39 -6.90 26.08
CA SER A 842 -20.50 -8.22 26.73
C SER A 842 -19.56 -8.41 27.95
N LEU A 843 -18.69 -7.44 28.25
CA LEU A 843 -17.70 -7.52 29.33
C LEU A 843 -18.32 -7.20 30.70
N THR A 844 -18.06 -8.06 31.68
CA THR A 844 -18.34 -7.80 33.10
C THR A 844 -17.06 -7.33 33.79
N VAL A 845 -17.14 -6.17 34.46
CA VAL A 845 -16.04 -5.65 35.30
C VAL A 845 -16.37 -5.95 36.76
N SER A 846 -15.78 -7.02 37.29
CA SER A 846 -15.95 -7.43 38.68
C SER A 846 -14.64 -7.20 39.47
N ASP A 847 -14.80 -6.79 40.73
CA ASP A 847 -13.74 -6.38 41.67
C ASP A 847 -13.04 -5.03 41.37
N ILE A 848 -13.26 -4.03 42.24
CA ILE A 848 -12.74 -2.65 42.10
C ILE A 848 -11.74 -2.36 43.24
N GLY A 849 -10.66 -3.12 43.29
CA GLY A 849 -9.51 -2.74 44.11
C GLY A 849 -8.81 -1.51 43.54
N ASP A 850 -7.97 -0.86 44.34
CA ASP A 850 -7.23 0.35 43.93
C ASP A 850 -6.09 0.06 42.91
N SER A 851 -5.84 -1.20 42.49
CA SER A 851 -4.70 -1.55 41.61
C SER A 851 -4.85 -2.80 40.71
N ASN A 852 -5.86 -3.66 40.94
CA ASN A 852 -6.12 -4.85 40.14
C ASN A 852 -7.62 -4.94 39.81
N PHE A 853 -7.97 -5.34 38.59
CA PHE A 853 -9.35 -5.53 38.17
C PHE A 853 -9.53 -6.73 37.24
N ASP A 854 -10.62 -7.46 37.44
CA ASP A 854 -10.95 -8.66 36.66
C ASP A 854 -11.93 -8.30 35.53
N LEU A 855 -11.59 -8.76 34.33
CA LEU A 855 -12.30 -8.55 33.08
C LEU A 855 -12.85 -9.91 32.62
N GLY A 856 -14.18 -10.05 32.69
CA GLY A 856 -14.88 -11.26 32.28
C GLY A 856 -15.34 -11.20 30.82
N PHE A 857 -15.09 -12.26 30.05
CA PHE A 857 -15.56 -12.43 28.67
C PHE A 857 -16.46 -13.66 28.57
N SER A 858 -17.50 -13.55 27.75
CA SER A 858 -18.51 -14.58 27.49
C SER A 858 -18.51 -14.93 26.01
N GLU A 859 -18.49 -16.22 25.66
CA GLU A 859 -18.59 -16.69 24.26
C GLU A 859 -20.01 -16.50 23.71
N ASP A 860 -21.00 -16.62 24.59
CA ASP A 860 -22.43 -16.54 24.30
C ASP A 860 -23.12 -15.36 25.00
N ALA A 861 -24.41 -15.14 24.70
CA ALA A 861 -25.20 -14.05 25.28
C ALA A 861 -25.67 -14.31 26.74
N ASP A 862 -25.29 -15.45 27.32
CA ASP A 862 -25.78 -15.91 28.63
C ASP A 862 -25.09 -15.23 29.83
N ASN A 863 -24.07 -14.40 29.59
CA ASN A 863 -23.30 -13.62 30.58
C ASN A 863 -22.55 -14.46 31.64
N ASP A 864 -22.29 -15.74 31.37
CA ASP A 864 -21.36 -16.52 32.17
C ASP A 864 -19.93 -16.16 31.75
N GLU A 865 -19.06 -15.79 32.70
CA GLU A 865 -17.67 -15.44 32.40
C GLU A 865 -16.86 -16.73 32.17
N GLU A 866 -16.72 -17.18 30.91
CA GLU A 866 -15.85 -18.32 30.57
C GLU A 866 -14.37 -17.96 30.67
N ILE A 867 -14.00 -16.74 30.32
CA ILE A 867 -12.62 -16.24 30.39
C ILE A 867 -12.56 -15.08 31.37
N THR A 868 -11.60 -15.12 32.29
CA THR A 868 -11.32 -14.00 33.20
C THR A 868 -9.87 -13.58 33.05
N VAL A 869 -9.64 -12.33 32.65
CA VAL A 869 -8.32 -11.69 32.57
C VAL A 869 -8.22 -10.65 33.68
N GLN A 870 -7.21 -10.77 34.53
CA GLN A 870 -6.90 -9.77 35.53
C GLN A 870 -5.91 -8.75 34.97
N MET A 871 -6.29 -7.49 34.96
CA MET A 871 -5.36 -6.39 34.69
C MET A 871 -4.73 -5.94 36.01
N GLN A 872 -3.40 -5.89 36.05
CA GLN A 872 -2.62 -5.45 37.20
C GLN A 872 -1.77 -4.24 36.79
N LEU A 873 -1.90 -3.15 37.55
CA LEU A 873 -1.06 -1.97 37.40
C LEU A 873 0.23 -2.22 38.18
N ASP A 874 1.35 -2.35 37.47
CA ASP A 874 2.65 -2.62 38.09
C ASP A 874 3.70 -1.64 37.60
N ASN A 875 3.92 -0.59 38.39
CA ASN A 875 4.91 0.45 38.12
C ASN A 875 6.36 -0.07 38.19
N GLN A 876 6.58 -1.34 38.55
CA GLN A 876 7.90 -1.98 38.61
C GLN A 876 8.02 -3.15 37.64
N ALA A 877 6.97 -3.43 36.84
CA ALA A 877 7.02 -4.46 35.81
C ALA A 877 8.03 -4.05 34.73
N VAL A 878 8.97 -4.94 34.45
CA VAL A 878 9.93 -4.83 33.34
C VAL A 878 9.46 -5.75 32.24
N LYS A 879 9.36 -5.25 31.00
CA LYS A 879 9.05 -6.08 29.84
C LYS A 879 10.07 -7.23 29.72
N PRO A 880 9.61 -8.48 29.54
CA PRO A 880 10.54 -9.59 29.32
C PRO A 880 11.36 -9.37 28.05
N ILE A 881 12.58 -9.92 28.02
CA ILE A 881 13.41 -9.93 26.81
C ILE A 881 12.64 -10.63 25.68
N GLY A 882 12.72 -10.12 24.44
CA GLY A 882 12.08 -10.73 23.27
C GLY A 882 10.69 -10.21 22.92
N THR A 883 10.03 -9.41 23.76
CA THR A 883 8.60 -9.10 23.60
C THR A 883 8.27 -7.81 22.83
N ASN A 884 9.27 -7.05 22.37
CA ASN A 884 9.05 -5.71 21.79
C ASN A 884 8.10 -5.70 20.58
N LEU A 885 8.18 -6.70 19.72
CA LEU A 885 7.34 -6.82 18.52
C LEU A 885 6.04 -7.60 18.75
N GLN A 886 5.84 -8.22 19.91
CA GLN A 886 4.70 -9.11 20.14
C GLN A 886 3.36 -8.37 20.26
N ASN A 887 3.35 -7.04 20.17
CA ASN A 887 2.15 -6.20 20.10
C ASN A 887 1.80 -5.78 18.65
N GLN A 888 2.66 -6.14 17.70
CA GLN A 888 2.45 -5.85 16.28
C GLN A 888 1.64 -6.96 15.61
N GLN A 889 1.18 -6.69 14.38
CA GLN A 889 0.55 -7.70 13.53
C GLN A 889 1.55 -8.84 13.27
N GLN A 890 1.10 -10.10 13.34
CA GLN A 890 1.95 -11.28 13.13
C GLN A 890 3.20 -11.30 14.05
N GLY A 891 3.01 -10.78 15.26
CA GLY A 891 4.04 -10.55 16.26
C GLY A 891 4.47 -11.80 17.02
N GLU A 892 4.19 -13.02 16.56
CA GLU A 892 4.62 -14.28 17.17
C GLU A 892 6.13 -14.54 16.99
N VAL A 893 6.94 -13.57 17.39
CA VAL A 893 8.41 -13.53 17.23
C VAL A 893 9.12 -13.18 18.53
N LEU A 894 10.44 -13.35 18.53
CA LEU A 894 11.34 -12.89 19.58
C LEU A 894 12.20 -11.74 19.03
N ASP A 895 12.03 -10.53 19.56
CA ASP A 895 12.84 -9.37 19.17
C ASP A 895 14.03 -9.21 20.12
N LEU A 896 15.23 -9.54 19.62
CA LEU A 896 16.49 -9.39 20.33
C LEU A 896 17.39 -8.31 19.73
N ARG A 897 16.85 -7.40 18.90
CA ARG A 897 17.64 -6.35 18.25
C ARG A 897 18.36 -5.44 19.24
N SER A 898 17.71 -5.11 20.37
CA SER A 898 18.31 -4.28 21.43
C SER A 898 19.28 -5.04 22.35
N ILE A 899 19.41 -6.35 22.17
CA ILE A 899 20.28 -7.18 22.99
C ILE A 899 21.66 -7.23 22.36
N THR A 900 22.70 -6.97 23.15
CA THR A 900 24.10 -6.86 22.68
C THR A 900 24.97 -8.07 23.05
N SER A 901 24.44 -9.00 23.83
CA SER A 901 25.13 -10.22 24.26
C SER A 901 24.30 -11.45 23.96
N LYS A 902 24.98 -12.55 23.66
CA LYS A 902 24.36 -13.84 23.40
C LYS A 902 23.46 -14.27 24.56
N GLN A 903 22.26 -14.74 24.24
CA GLN A 903 21.25 -15.12 25.23
C GLN A 903 21.13 -16.64 25.32
N THR A 904 21.29 -17.18 26.53
CA THR A 904 20.91 -18.56 26.82
C THR A 904 19.42 -18.62 27.11
N VAL A 905 18.72 -19.57 26.50
CA VAL A 905 17.27 -19.72 26.63
C VAL A 905 16.89 -21.14 27.04
N THR A 906 15.87 -21.24 27.88
CA THR A 906 15.19 -22.51 28.19
C THR A 906 13.85 -22.53 27.48
N PHE A 907 13.67 -23.50 26.59
CA PHE A 907 12.39 -23.79 25.95
C PHE A 907 11.64 -24.84 26.76
N THR A 908 10.42 -24.54 27.18
CA THR A 908 9.48 -25.57 27.66
C THR A 908 8.54 -25.92 26.53
N VAL A 909 8.60 -27.17 26.05
CA VAL A 909 7.80 -27.67 24.93
C VAL A 909 6.80 -28.69 25.45
N ASN A 910 5.51 -28.46 25.19
CA ASN A 910 4.44 -29.42 25.46
C ASN A 910 3.78 -29.81 24.14
N ARG A 911 3.43 -31.09 23.98
CA ARG A 911 2.78 -31.58 22.75
C ARG A 911 1.54 -32.41 23.05
N GLU A 912 0.46 -32.12 22.36
CA GLU A 912 -0.80 -32.87 22.37
C GLU A 912 -1.30 -33.04 20.91
N ALA A 913 -0.52 -33.75 20.09
CA ALA A 913 -0.77 -33.84 18.65
C ALA A 913 -0.64 -35.28 18.12
N GLU A 914 -1.37 -35.60 17.04
CA GLU A 914 -1.21 -36.89 16.34
C GLU A 914 0.10 -36.96 15.55
N TYR A 915 0.58 -35.84 14.98
CA TYR A 915 1.78 -35.79 14.13
C TYR A 915 3.06 -35.51 14.91
N ASN A 916 4.20 -36.04 14.44
CA ASN A 916 5.50 -35.79 15.06
C ASN A 916 6.07 -34.46 14.59
N ASN A 917 5.60 -33.40 15.24
CA ASN A 917 5.94 -32.03 14.88
C ASN A 917 7.36 -31.65 15.28
N PHE A 918 7.97 -30.81 14.46
CA PHE A 918 9.26 -30.18 14.72
C PHE A 918 9.05 -28.66 14.78
N ILE A 919 9.44 -28.04 15.89
CA ILE A 919 9.52 -26.58 15.99
C ILE A 919 10.99 -26.15 15.97
N GLY A 920 11.29 -25.09 15.23
CA GLY A 920 12.57 -24.41 15.29
C GLY A 920 12.38 -22.90 15.21
N PHE A 921 13.49 -22.16 15.18
CA PHE A 921 13.50 -20.72 14.97
C PHE A 921 14.45 -20.36 13.83
N TYR A 922 14.18 -19.28 13.11
CA TYR A 922 15.04 -18.74 12.06
C TYR A 922 15.14 -17.23 12.20
N LYS A 923 16.24 -16.68 11.66
CA LYS A 923 16.49 -15.23 11.68
C LYS A 923 15.69 -14.56 10.57
N VAL A 924 15.03 -13.46 10.91
CA VAL A 924 14.42 -12.53 9.95
C VAL A 924 15.08 -11.15 10.07
N ALA A 925 15.13 -10.45 8.95
CA ALA A 925 15.78 -9.15 8.79
C ALA A 925 14.91 -8.01 9.33
N ASP A 926 13.59 -8.13 9.17
CA ASP A 926 12.61 -7.12 9.54
C ASP A 926 11.36 -7.73 10.20
N GLU A 927 10.46 -6.86 10.66
CA GLU A 927 9.20 -7.24 11.30
C GLU A 927 8.18 -7.88 10.35
N ASN A 928 8.37 -7.76 9.03
CA ASN A 928 7.51 -8.36 8.01
C ASN A 928 7.93 -9.80 7.66
N GLY A 929 8.98 -10.31 8.28
CA GLY A 929 9.48 -11.67 8.08
C GLY A 929 10.42 -11.83 6.89
N GLY A 930 10.92 -10.73 6.31
CA GLY A 930 11.92 -10.80 5.26
C GLY A 930 13.20 -11.51 5.70
N ILE A 931 13.84 -12.27 4.81
CA ILE A 931 15.08 -12.98 5.09
C ILE A 931 16.23 -12.33 4.33
N ASP A 932 17.23 -11.89 5.08
CA ASP A 932 18.51 -11.39 4.59
C ASP A 932 19.48 -12.58 4.45
N THR A 933 19.91 -12.85 3.21
CA THR A 933 20.75 -14.00 2.87
C THR A 933 22.24 -13.65 2.73
N ASP A 934 22.58 -12.37 2.56
CA ASP A 934 23.95 -11.91 2.38
C ASP A 934 24.51 -11.06 3.55
N ASN A 935 23.66 -10.79 4.55
CA ASN A 935 23.91 -10.01 5.76
C ASN A 935 24.20 -8.52 5.52
N ASP A 936 23.62 -7.92 4.48
CA ASP A 936 23.70 -6.47 4.24
C ASP A 936 22.70 -5.64 5.08
N GLY A 937 21.80 -6.31 5.81
CA GLY A 937 20.76 -5.69 6.63
C GLY A 937 19.43 -5.46 5.90
N ILE A 938 19.32 -5.90 4.65
CA ILE A 938 18.13 -5.77 3.80
C ILE A 938 17.57 -7.17 3.52
N ALA A 939 16.25 -7.31 3.49
CA ALA A 939 15.61 -8.57 3.13
C ALA A 939 15.75 -8.86 1.62
N ASP A 940 16.35 -10.00 1.29
CA ASP A 940 16.45 -10.52 -0.09
C ASP A 940 15.24 -11.36 -0.48
N VAL A 941 14.68 -12.09 0.49
CA VAL A 941 13.61 -13.06 0.28
C VAL A 941 12.42 -12.69 1.15
N LEU A 942 11.36 -12.23 0.50
CA LEU A 942 10.11 -11.84 1.16
C LEU A 942 9.22 -13.07 1.38
N THR A 943 8.28 -12.97 2.34
CA THR A 943 7.39 -14.07 2.77
C THR A 943 6.60 -14.73 1.64
N GLN A 944 6.33 -14.00 0.55
CA GLN A 944 5.60 -14.49 -0.63
C GLN A 944 6.48 -15.24 -1.65
N ALA A 945 7.79 -15.33 -1.45
CA ALA A 945 8.67 -15.97 -2.41
C ALA A 945 8.49 -17.50 -2.44
N ASP A 946 8.47 -18.10 -3.63
CA ASP A 946 8.32 -19.56 -3.81
C ASP A 946 9.37 -20.38 -3.02
N ASN A 947 10.56 -19.81 -2.80
CA ASN A 947 11.66 -20.43 -2.07
C ASN A 947 11.74 -19.99 -0.60
N TYR A 948 10.75 -19.29 -0.06
CA TYR A 948 10.79 -18.74 1.30
C TYR A 948 11.00 -19.84 2.34
N ALA A 949 10.20 -20.91 2.31
CA ALA A 949 10.30 -22.01 3.28
C ALA A 949 11.70 -22.66 3.29
N ILE A 950 12.24 -22.95 2.11
CA ILE A 950 13.60 -23.51 1.97
C ILE A 950 14.66 -22.53 2.49
N THR A 951 14.49 -21.24 2.23
CA THR A 951 15.41 -20.19 2.69
C THR A 951 15.37 -20.05 4.21
N ALA A 952 14.17 -20.02 4.81
CA ALA A 952 13.96 -19.98 6.26
C ALA A 952 14.63 -21.17 6.95
N ILE A 953 14.46 -22.39 6.41
CA ILE A 953 15.06 -23.60 6.97
C ILE A 953 16.59 -23.63 6.81
N ASN A 954 17.13 -23.04 5.74
CA ASN A 954 18.58 -22.85 5.59
C ASN A 954 19.14 -21.80 6.56
N ASN A 955 18.36 -20.76 6.90
CA ASN A 955 18.75 -19.71 7.85
C ASN A 955 18.27 -19.97 9.29
N ARG A 956 17.91 -21.21 9.61
CA ARG A 956 17.45 -21.59 10.95
C ARG A 956 18.56 -21.52 12.00
N VAL A 957 18.18 -21.28 13.24
CA VAL A 957 19.08 -21.33 14.39
C VAL A 957 19.45 -22.79 14.68
N ALA A 958 20.69 -23.16 14.38
CA ALA A 958 21.17 -24.52 14.58
C ALA A 958 21.15 -24.93 16.05
N GLY A 959 20.66 -26.14 16.34
CA GLY A 959 20.64 -26.72 17.69
C GLY A 959 19.40 -26.39 18.52
N ILE A 960 18.46 -25.62 17.98
CA ILE A 960 17.13 -25.39 18.58
C ILE A 960 16.13 -26.31 17.87
N ASP A 961 16.18 -27.60 18.23
CA ASP A 961 15.34 -28.66 17.65
C ASP A 961 14.27 -29.06 18.66
N LEU A 962 13.12 -28.36 18.64
CA LEU A 962 12.10 -28.48 19.66
C LEU A 962 11.11 -29.60 19.32
N THR A 963 11.42 -30.80 19.80
CA THR A 963 10.62 -32.01 19.60
C THR A 963 10.33 -32.72 20.92
N VAL A 964 9.15 -33.31 21.04
CA VAL A 964 8.77 -34.13 22.20
C VAL A 964 7.77 -35.21 21.79
N ALA A 965 7.77 -36.34 22.53
CA ALA A 965 6.76 -37.38 22.34
C ALA A 965 5.36 -36.84 22.66
N ASN A 966 4.33 -37.41 22.01
CA ASN A 966 2.95 -37.01 22.25
C ASN A 966 2.58 -37.14 23.74
N GLU A 967 1.76 -36.21 24.25
CA GLU A 967 1.40 -36.03 25.67
C GLU A 967 2.61 -35.75 26.59
N GLY A 968 3.74 -35.37 26.01
CA GLY A 968 5.00 -35.12 26.70
C GLY A 968 5.28 -33.64 26.94
N THR A 969 6.12 -33.40 27.96
CA THR A 969 6.73 -32.09 28.25
C THR A 969 8.24 -32.26 28.32
N VAL A 970 9.00 -31.35 27.72
CA VAL A 970 10.47 -31.34 27.80
C VAL A 970 10.99 -29.91 27.95
N GLU A 971 12.09 -29.77 28.69
CA GLU A 971 12.89 -28.54 28.72
C GLU A 971 14.13 -28.72 27.83
N ILE A 972 14.33 -27.81 26.89
CA ILE A 972 15.45 -27.81 25.95
C ILE A 972 16.21 -26.51 26.11
N GLN A 973 17.54 -26.58 26.20
CA GLN A 973 18.40 -25.40 26.22
C GLN A 973 18.76 -25.00 24.80
N GLY A 974 18.77 -23.71 24.51
CA GLY A 974 19.26 -23.16 23.27
C GLY A 974 19.95 -21.82 23.48
N GLU A 975 20.42 -21.25 22.38
CA GLU A 975 21.08 -19.94 22.41
C GLU A 975 20.63 -19.11 21.21
N PHE A 976 20.33 -17.84 21.45
CA PHE A 976 20.11 -16.87 20.39
C PHE A 976 21.28 -15.88 20.34
N GLU A 977 21.71 -15.58 19.11
CA GLU A 977 22.66 -14.50 18.89
C GLU A 977 21.96 -13.13 19.11
N PRO A 978 22.68 -12.11 19.59
CA PRO A 978 22.14 -10.77 19.79
C PRO A 978 21.80 -10.08 18.46
N GLY A 979 21.01 -8.99 18.53
CA GLY A 979 20.87 -8.06 17.40
C GLY A 979 19.97 -8.56 16.26
N SER A 980 19.03 -9.46 16.52
CA SER A 980 18.19 -10.06 15.46
C SER A 980 16.78 -10.36 15.93
N ILE A 981 15.86 -10.52 14.98
CA ILE A 981 14.51 -11.02 15.22
C ILE A 981 14.51 -12.52 14.90
N PHE A 982 13.88 -13.32 15.75
CA PHE A 982 13.75 -14.76 15.55
C PHE A 982 12.28 -15.15 15.48
N ALA A 983 11.87 -15.73 14.36
CA ALA A 983 10.53 -16.26 14.16
C ALA A 983 10.53 -17.79 14.35
N PRO A 984 9.53 -18.38 15.04
CA PRO A 984 9.36 -19.82 15.06
C PRO A 984 8.84 -20.35 13.71
N PHE A 985 9.00 -21.65 13.49
CA PHE A 985 8.34 -22.39 12.40
C PHE A 985 7.93 -23.78 12.88
N LEU A 986 6.90 -24.33 12.26
CA LEU A 986 6.38 -25.68 12.50
C LEU A 986 6.54 -26.52 11.24
N ILE A 987 7.23 -27.65 11.34
CA ILE A 987 7.20 -28.71 10.32
C ILE A 987 6.29 -29.84 10.82
N VAL A 988 5.29 -30.17 10.02
CA VAL A 988 4.28 -31.19 10.34
C VAL A 988 4.80 -32.57 10.00
N ASN A 989 4.83 -33.47 10.99
CA ASN A 989 5.21 -34.87 10.79
C ASN A 989 6.55 -35.09 10.04
N GLY A 990 7.52 -34.19 10.24
CA GLY A 990 8.72 -34.14 9.42
C GLY A 990 9.89 -33.46 10.11
N THR A 991 10.95 -33.24 9.34
CA THR A 991 12.20 -32.65 9.83
C THR A 991 12.76 -31.65 8.82
N PRO A 992 13.61 -30.71 9.26
CA PRO A 992 14.31 -29.80 8.34
C PRO A 992 15.08 -30.52 7.23
N ASP A 993 15.67 -31.69 7.53
CA ASP A 993 16.48 -32.44 6.56
C ASP A 993 15.65 -33.01 5.41
N GLN A 994 14.37 -33.32 5.63
CA GLN A 994 13.46 -33.78 4.56
C GLN A 994 13.16 -32.64 3.58
N LEU A 995 12.84 -31.44 4.10
CA LEU A 995 12.62 -30.25 3.27
C LEU A 995 13.87 -29.82 2.47
N LEU A 996 15.06 -30.12 2.98
CA LEU A 996 16.33 -29.75 2.34
C LEU A 996 16.91 -30.86 1.45
N ASP A 997 16.26 -32.02 1.35
CA ASP A 997 16.72 -33.09 0.48
C ASP A 997 16.34 -32.83 -1.00
N SER A 998 16.68 -33.76 -1.90
CA SER A 998 16.39 -33.61 -3.33
C SER A 998 15.06 -34.23 -3.77
N ASP A 999 14.33 -34.88 -2.86
CA ASP A 999 13.10 -35.65 -3.09
C ASP A 999 11.86 -34.86 -2.67
N THR A 1000 11.45 -33.92 -3.53
CA THR A 1000 10.30 -33.04 -3.32
C THR A 1000 8.94 -33.76 -3.24
N PHE A 1001 8.89 -35.09 -3.39
CA PHE A 1001 7.67 -35.88 -3.19
C PHE A 1001 7.44 -36.23 -1.71
N ASN A 1002 8.45 -36.03 -0.86
CA ASN A 1002 8.41 -36.35 0.55
C ASN A 1002 8.37 -35.11 1.47
N ASP A 1003 8.34 -33.90 0.88
CA ASP A 1003 8.36 -32.63 1.59
C ASP A 1003 7.18 -32.55 2.58
N PRO A 1004 7.44 -32.37 3.89
CA PRO A 1004 6.40 -32.15 4.87
C PRO A 1004 5.79 -30.74 4.76
N ASP A 1005 4.56 -30.57 5.24
CA ASP A 1005 3.97 -29.25 5.38
C ASP A 1005 4.77 -28.43 6.42
N ILE A 1006 4.89 -27.12 6.18
CA ILE A 1006 5.59 -26.19 7.04
C ILE A 1006 4.79 -24.89 7.19
N PHE A 1007 4.75 -24.37 8.41
CA PHE A 1007 4.00 -23.16 8.76
C PHE A 1007 4.84 -22.19 9.60
N PHE A 1008 4.54 -20.91 9.45
CA PHE A 1008 5.20 -19.75 10.03
C PHE A 1008 4.17 -18.80 10.68
N PRO A 1009 4.61 -17.89 11.57
CA PRO A 1009 3.81 -16.73 12.00
C PRO A 1009 3.34 -15.83 10.84
N TYR A 1010 4.11 -15.84 9.75
CA TYR A 1010 3.81 -15.03 8.60
C TYR A 1010 2.79 -15.72 7.69
N ILE A 1011 1.53 -15.31 7.75
CA ILE A 1011 0.41 -15.85 6.98
C ILE A 1011 0.74 -15.93 5.47
N ASP A 1012 1.40 -14.92 4.93
CA ASP A 1012 1.75 -14.86 3.51
C ASP A 1012 2.86 -15.87 3.11
N ALA A 1013 3.58 -16.43 4.08
CA ALA A 1013 4.53 -17.53 3.89
C ALA A 1013 3.88 -18.92 4.01
N ASN A 1014 2.63 -19.02 4.49
CA ASN A 1014 1.91 -20.28 4.64
C ASN A 1014 1.12 -20.58 3.37
N SER A 1015 1.33 -21.75 2.78
CA SER A 1015 0.74 -22.12 1.49
C SER A 1015 -0.80 -22.17 1.48
N ASP A 1016 -1.42 -22.30 2.65
CA ASP A 1016 -2.87 -22.30 2.82
C ASP A 1016 -3.45 -20.94 3.24
N GLY A 1017 -2.60 -19.92 3.45
CA GLY A 1017 -3.01 -18.58 3.85
C GLY A 1017 -3.66 -18.52 5.23
N VAL A 1018 -3.36 -19.49 6.11
CA VAL A 1018 -3.87 -19.53 7.48
C VAL A 1018 -2.78 -19.21 8.47
N ASP A 1019 -3.18 -18.66 9.61
CA ASP A 1019 -2.31 -18.44 10.75
C ASP A 1019 -2.32 -19.68 11.66
N HIS A 1020 -1.17 -20.34 11.74
CA HIS A 1020 -0.93 -21.57 12.49
C HIS A 1020 -0.22 -21.34 13.83
N ALA A 1021 0.07 -20.09 14.19
CA ALA A 1021 0.71 -19.75 15.45
C ALA A 1021 -0.21 -18.84 16.29
N ARG A 1022 -0.10 -18.92 17.62
CA ARG A 1022 -0.86 -18.06 18.55
C ARG A 1022 0.03 -17.54 19.64
N MET A 1023 -0.09 -16.25 19.94
CA MET A 1023 0.52 -15.63 21.12
C MET A 1023 -0.27 -15.99 22.38
N LEU A 1024 0.22 -16.89 23.23
CA LEU A 1024 -0.47 -17.33 24.46
C LEU A 1024 -0.06 -16.52 25.70
N GLY A 1025 1.05 -15.79 25.63
CA GLY A 1025 1.65 -15.05 26.73
C GLY A 1025 3.00 -14.45 26.33
N ASP A 1026 3.67 -13.69 27.19
CA ASP A 1026 5.02 -13.17 26.90
C ASP A 1026 5.96 -14.32 26.53
N ASN A 1027 6.42 -14.36 25.28
CA ASN A 1027 7.25 -15.44 24.72
C ASN A 1027 6.65 -16.85 24.87
N VAL A 1028 5.32 -16.99 24.82
CA VAL A 1028 4.64 -18.28 24.81
C VAL A 1028 3.81 -18.41 23.55
N PHE A 1029 4.09 -19.45 22.76
CA PHE A 1029 3.45 -19.70 21.47
C PHE A 1029 2.68 -21.02 21.50
N GLY A 1030 1.51 -21.06 20.86
CA GLY A 1030 0.77 -22.29 20.55
C GLY A 1030 0.73 -22.48 19.03
N PHE A 1031 0.73 -23.73 18.57
CA PHE A 1031 0.71 -24.03 17.14
C PHE A 1031 -0.33 -25.08 16.78
N GLU A 1032 -0.79 -25.03 15.54
CA GLU A 1032 -1.72 -25.98 14.92
C GLU A 1032 -1.03 -26.69 13.75
N ASP A 1033 -1.07 -28.03 13.74
CA ASP A 1033 -0.30 -28.86 12.80
C ASP A 1033 -1.07 -29.34 11.56
N LEU A 1034 -2.34 -28.97 11.44
CA LEU A 1034 -3.22 -29.40 10.36
C LEU A 1034 -3.50 -28.27 9.36
N PRO A 1035 -3.39 -28.51 8.04
CA PRO A 1035 -3.70 -27.51 7.01
C PRO A 1035 -5.10 -26.89 7.14
N GLY A 1036 -5.24 -25.63 6.74
CA GLY A 1036 -6.49 -24.87 6.86
C GLY A 1036 -6.81 -24.45 8.29
N GLY A 1037 -5.82 -24.48 9.18
CA GLY A 1037 -5.96 -24.27 10.62
C GLY A 1037 -6.62 -25.43 11.36
N GLY A 1038 -6.78 -26.60 10.74
CA GLY A 1038 -7.12 -27.85 11.42
C GLY A 1038 -8.36 -27.82 12.31
N ASP A 1039 -8.20 -28.35 13.53
CA ASP A 1039 -9.27 -28.35 14.54
C ASP A 1039 -9.32 -27.06 15.37
N LYS A 1040 -8.35 -26.17 15.13
CA LYS A 1040 -8.25 -24.79 15.63
C LYS A 1040 -8.11 -24.72 17.13
N ASP A 1041 -7.50 -25.72 17.76
CA ASP A 1041 -7.31 -25.73 19.19
C ASP A 1041 -5.90 -25.27 19.64
N PHE A 1042 -4.94 -25.19 18.70
CA PHE A 1042 -3.58 -24.67 18.89
C PHE A 1042 -2.83 -25.27 20.08
N ASN A 1043 -3.21 -26.48 20.51
CA ASN A 1043 -2.56 -27.20 21.60
C ASN A 1043 -1.60 -28.28 21.09
N ASP A 1044 -1.54 -28.52 19.78
CA ASP A 1044 -0.72 -29.56 19.15
C ASP A 1044 0.72 -29.47 19.65
N ILE A 1045 1.26 -28.26 19.66
CA ILE A 1045 2.52 -27.96 20.34
C ILE A 1045 2.46 -26.55 20.94
N THR A 1046 2.96 -26.41 22.16
CA THR A 1046 3.16 -25.12 22.81
C THR A 1046 4.61 -24.97 23.23
N VAL A 1047 5.15 -23.77 23.06
CA VAL A 1047 6.55 -23.44 23.34
C VAL A 1047 6.59 -22.20 24.23
N SER A 1048 7.15 -22.32 25.44
CA SER A 1048 7.49 -21.17 26.30
C SER A 1048 9.00 -20.92 26.24
N VAL A 1049 9.41 -19.67 26.05
CA VAL A 1049 10.83 -19.28 26.00
C VAL A 1049 11.19 -18.45 27.22
N GLU A 1050 12.10 -18.96 28.04
CA GLU A 1050 12.65 -18.27 29.21
C GLU A 1050 14.10 -17.87 28.95
N PHE A 1051 14.36 -16.56 28.97
CA PHE A 1051 15.71 -15.99 28.87
C PHE A 1051 16.43 -16.08 30.24
N GLY A 1052 17.67 -16.55 30.22
CA GLY A 1052 18.48 -16.87 31.41
C GLY A 1052 19.28 -15.74 32.03
#